data_AF-A0A1M6T8M7-F1
#
_entry.id   AF-A0A1M6T8M7-F1
#
_cell.length_a   1.000
_cell.length_b   1.000
_cell.length_c   1.000
_cell.angle_alpha   90.00
_cell.angle_beta   90.00
_cell.angle_gamma   90.00
#
_symmetry.space_group_name_H-M   'P 1'
#
loop_
_entity.id
_entity.type
_entity.pdbx_description
1 polymer ?
#
loop_
_entity_poly.entity_id
_entity_poly.type
_entity_poly.pdbx_seq_one_letter_code
_entity_poly.pdbx_strand_id
1 'polypeptide(L)'
;MNFSIKTMFGLTVVASVAAVWLSACASSKPDAVEGSAKSAVQESERPKVMPPQPSTPVTVFELKVMSADKQVRVVDKPTLAALDFAAYFNNPIRQAGKDEKPENYAGKMASAKLAEYPFPMLDSLSEHEPAVVAERQPLAWEPLSKILYAQTGNDSLGVLLNAVEAVKWNEPEVFRAFQTVSRLWGVPLSDGSVEWWVEVMPALWTGRTVFYGKLKLASKGETAEILNYYLTGEMNADDAMNWARTLSSYWYPTLNTDLEPHTAGAPWEGDKNRPFAVMRGNPMGTPMWVAFEAPAFRLSDEALRAKRTADSLAEAGEVVPVNRALDTSSAFRLQTLASVEGSCPENDATQKFRDELLKMLHKLPKEQNAWASNGMLWFRRNANYLTAGKITAQDSLHNPLPRLLELKKYLDSLGVQLLVVPIPVKEEIYGERLVEGTAADLCVNPAGREFTREMLAAGLDVLDVYPALMAAKAGDEPPHFSYQRYDTHWALPGMLAALEQLASRVTQYSWYSESGAQPGTLNMQETKTLREGDLVAHMPDAEKSKYPADTLSVMKIFKGTEAYKGGKNAPILLMGDSFTGVFESVDQKSGGPGALLAYATGLDVQVLTSWGGGPGVYHRMMKMKKDMQSKRLVIYMMTARDFWQSPMEWDGL
;
A
#
# COMPACT_ATOMS: atom_id res chain seq x y z
N MET A 1 47.12 23.50 40.84
CA MET A 1 46.80 23.46 42.28
C MET A 1 45.29 23.18 42.39
N ASN A 2 44.87 21.92 42.42
CA ASN A 2 44.72 20.98 43.55
C ASN A 2 43.42 21.16 44.37
N PHE A 3 42.64 20.06 44.37
CA PHE A 3 41.52 19.62 45.22
C PHE A 3 40.12 20.22 45.05
N SER A 4 38.98 19.53 45.29
CA SER A 4 38.50 18.13 45.18
C SER A 4 37.12 18.06 45.88
N ILE A 5 36.09 17.56 45.17
CA ILE A 5 35.06 16.57 45.58
C ILE A 5 33.96 16.90 46.66
N LYS A 6 32.75 16.37 46.33
CA LYS A 6 31.59 15.88 47.13
C LYS A 6 30.37 16.82 47.29
N THR A 7 29.09 16.42 47.27
CA THR A 7 28.28 15.24 46.86
C THR A 7 26.79 15.54 47.15
N MET A 8 25.88 15.07 46.27
CA MET A 8 24.43 14.73 46.40
C MET A 8 23.39 15.59 47.15
N PHE A 9 22.24 15.75 46.48
CA PHE A 9 20.82 15.45 46.82
C PHE A 9 19.95 16.52 46.14
N GLY A 10 19.17 16.24 45.09
CA GLY A 10 17.91 15.51 45.11
C GLY A 10 16.75 16.50 45.29
N LEU A 11 15.94 16.76 44.26
CA LEU A 11 14.48 17.01 44.31
C LEU A 11 13.92 17.48 42.93
N THR A 12 12.95 16.71 42.44
CA THR A 12 11.67 17.12 41.82
C THR A 12 11.67 18.20 40.73
N VAL A 13 11.53 17.77 39.47
CA VAL A 13 11.05 18.64 38.37
C VAL A 13 9.52 18.64 38.39
N VAL A 14 8.93 19.72 38.85
CA VAL A 14 7.51 20.05 38.66
C VAL A 14 7.40 20.88 37.38
N ALA A 15 6.74 20.33 36.37
CA ALA A 15 6.35 21.05 35.17
C ALA A 15 5.39 22.20 35.55
N SER A 16 5.76 23.43 35.24
CA SER A 16 4.88 24.60 35.37
C SER A 16 4.58 25.15 33.98
N VAL A 17 3.32 24.95 33.58
CA VAL A 17 2.67 25.59 32.45
C VAL A 17 2.52 27.08 32.77
N ALA A 18 3.06 27.96 31.91
CA ALA A 18 2.81 29.39 31.98
C ALA A 18 2.27 29.86 30.62
N ALA A 19 0.94 29.94 30.54
CA ALA A 19 0.23 30.68 29.53
C ALA A 19 0.42 32.18 29.79
N VAL A 20 0.89 32.93 28.79
CA VAL A 20 0.89 34.40 28.83
C VAL A 20 -0.20 34.90 27.89
N TRP A 21 -1.28 35.37 28.50
CA TRP A 21 -2.27 36.25 27.89
C TRP A 21 -1.74 37.68 27.85
N LEU A 22 -1.85 38.33 26.70
CA LEU A 22 -1.82 39.80 26.59
C LEU A 22 -2.90 40.22 25.60
N SER A 23 -3.98 40.78 26.15
CA SER A 23 -5.00 41.54 25.43
C SER A 23 -4.75 43.03 25.65
N ALA A 24 -4.68 43.81 24.56
CA ALA A 24 -5.18 45.18 24.51
C ALA A 24 -5.36 45.67 23.06
N CYS A 25 -6.63 45.97 22.75
CA CYS A 25 -7.25 46.86 21.77
C CYS A 25 -6.37 48.02 21.21
N ALA A 26 -6.56 48.62 20.03
CA ALA A 26 -7.60 48.58 18.99
C ALA A 26 -7.09 49.32 17.72
N SER A 27 -7.91 49.24 16.67
CA SER A 27 -8.03 50.13 15.50
C SER A 27 -6.99 50.01 14.37
N SER A 28 -7.28 49.14 13.41
CA SER A 28 -7.49 49.51 12.01
C SER A 28 -8.04 48.28 11.28
N LYS A 29 -9.09 48.48 10.46
CA LYS A 29 -9.60 47.44 9.57
C LYS A 29 -8.51 47.08 8.55
N PRO A 30 -8.24 45.79 8.28
CA PRO A 30 -7.68 45.38 7.01
C PRO A 30 -8.74 44.65 6.18
N ASP A 31 -8.77 45.00 4.91
CA ASP A 31 -9.61 44.39 3.89
C ASP A 31 -9.41 42.87 3.85
N ALA A 32 -10.53 42.17 3.61
CA ALA A 32 -10.54 40.73 3.39
C ALA A 32 -9.74 40.38 2.14
N VAL A 33 -8.60 39.72 2.33
CA VAL A 33 -7.92 38.97 1.27
C VAL A 33 -8.21 37.49 1.50
N GLU A 34 -9.28 37.01 0.87
CA GLU A 34 -9.50 35.59 0.64
C GLU A 34 -8.40 35.06 -0.29
N GLY A 35 -7.38 34.44 0.29
CA GLY A 35 -6.36 33.70 -0.43
C GLY A 35 -6.48 32.21 -0.15
N SER A 36 -7.53 31.54 -0.66
CA SER A 36 -7.52 30.08 -0.71
C SER A 36 -6.49 29.65 -1.77
N ALA A 37 -5.35 29.12 -1.34
CA ALA A 37 -4.40 28.49 -2.24
C ALA A 37 -5.02 27.18 -2.75
N LYS A 38 -5.76 27.27 -3.86
CA LYS A 38 -6.14 26.12 -4.68
C LYS A 38 -4.85 25.48 -5.19
N SER A 39 -4.66 24.19 -4.92
CA SER A 39 -3.56 23.42 -5.50
C SER A 39 -3.65 23.51 -7.02
N ALA A 40 -2.61 23.99 -7.67
CA ALA A 40 -2.51 24.03 -9.12
C ALA A 40 -2.36 22.60 -9.66
N VAL A 41 -3.49 21.91 -9.82
CA VAL A 41 -3.67 20.94 -10.90
C VAL A 41 -3.76 21.80 -12.15
N GLN A 42 -2.92 21.52 -13.14
CA GLN A 42 -2.97 22.18 -14.44
C GLN A 42 -4.39 21.98 -15.01
N GLU A 43 -5.22 23.03 -14.95
CA GLU A 43 -6.55 23.05 -15.59
C GLU A 43 -6.33 22.98 -17.10
N SER A 44 -6.31 21.77 -17.65
CA SER A 44 -6.70 21.59 -19.04
C SER A 44 -8.21 21.88 -19.11
N GLU A 45 -8.61 22.74 -20.03
CA GLU A 45 -10.03 23.04 -20.24
C GLU A 45 -10.80 21.73 -20.48
N ARG A 46 -11.69 21.39 -19.54
CA ARG A 46 -12.52 20.19 -19.60
C ARG A 46 -13.50 20.33 -20.77
N PRO A 47 -13.56 19.38 -21.72
CA PRO A 47 -14.54 19.43 -22.80
C PRO A 47 -15.96 19.38 -22.23
N LYS A 48 -16.78 20.40 -22.53
CA LYS A 48 -18.16 20.54 -22.01
C LYS A 48 -19.20 19.65 -22.71
N VAL A 49 -18.81 18.92 -23.75
CA VAL A 49 -19.75 18.15 -24.59
C VAL A 49 -19.19 16.75 -24.84
N MET A 50 -20.01 15.73 -24.60
CA MET A 50 -19.66 14.34 -24.89
C MET A 50 -19.51 14.12 -26.39
N PRO A 51 -18.47 13.38 -26.84
CA PRO A 51 -18.37 13.00 -28.24
C PRO A 51 -19.54 12.08 -28.65
N PRO A 52 -19.97 12.13 -29.92
CA PRO A 52 -21.01 11.25 -30.43
C PRO A 52 -20.61 9.77 -30.31
N GLN A 53 -21.61 8.90 -30.13
CA GLN A 53 -21.44 7.46 -29.94
C GLN A 53 -20.69 6.82 -31.12
N PRO A 54 -19.75 5.88 -30.88
CA PRO A 54 -19.15 5.08 -31.94
C PRO A 54 -20.18 4.09 -32.52
N SER A 55 -20.23 3.98 -33.85
CA SER A 55 -21.20 3.13 -34.59
C SER A 55 -20.76 1.66 -34.73
N THR A 56 -19.84 1.18 -33.88
CA THR A 56 -19.24 -0.16 -33.96
C THR A 56 -19.11 -0.75 -32.55
N PRO A 57 -19.19 -2.09 -32.38
CA PRO A 57 -18.97 -2.74 -31.10
C PRO A 57 -17.64 -2.29 -30.48
N VAL A 58 -17.69 -1.78 -29.26
CA VAL A 58 -16.52 -1.22 -28.59
C VAL A 58 -15.69 -2.34 -27.97
N THR A 59 -14.79 -2.93 -28.75
CA THR A 59 -13.70 -3.75 -28.18
C THR A 59 -12.79 -2.83 -27.39
N VAL A 60 -12.85 -2.90 -26.06
CA VAL A 60 -12.06 -2.04 -25.16
C VAL A 60 -10.58 -2.43 -25.17
N PHE A 61 -10.30 -3.73 -25.26
CA PHE A 61 -8.94 -4.27 -25.32
C PHE A 61 -8.91 -5.64 -26.02
N GLU A 62 -7.76 -5.99 -26.60
CA GLU A 62 -7.46 -7.32 -27.11
C GLU A 62 -6.80 -8.17 -26.00
N LEU A 63 -7.36 -9.35 -25.71
CA LEU A 63 -6.77 -10.31 -24.78
C LEU A 63 -5.93 -11.35 -25.54
N LYS A 64 -4.65 -11.46 -25.21
CA LYS A 64 -3.75 -12.50 -25.72
C LYS A 64 -3.34 -13.41 -24.58
N VAL A 65 -3.78 -14.67 -24.63
CA VAL A 65 -3.36 -15.70 -23.66
C VAL A 65 -2.08 -16.35 -24.18
N MET A 66 -0.97 -16.20 -23.43
CA MET A 66 0.34 -16.73 -23.80
C MET A 66 0.56 -18.12 -23.21
N SER A 67 0.15 -18.30 -21.95
CA SER A 67 0.16 -19.56 -21.20
C SER A 67 -0.91 -19.52 -20.13
N ALA A 68 -1.04 -20.59 -19.33
CA ALA A 68 -2.03 -20.66 -18.25
C ALA A 68 -1.84 -19.54 -17.20
N ASP A 69 -0.60 -19.10 -17.00
CA ASP A 69 -0.17 -18.11 -16.02
C ASP A 69 0.16 -16.74 -16.62
N LYS A 70 0.13 -16.55 -17.95
CA LYS A 70 0.55 -15.30 -18.61
C LYS A 70 -0.46 -14.78 -19.63
N GLN A 71 -0.84 -13.52 -19.49
CA GLN A 71 -1.73 -12.81 -20.41
C GLN A 71 -1.16 -11.44 -20.80
N VAL A 72 -1.42 -11.01 -22.03
CA VAL A 72 -1.19 -9.63 -22.49
C VAL A 72 -2.53 -8.98 -22.83
N ARG A 73 -2.72 -7.75 -22.36
CA ARG A 73 -3.94 -6.95 -22.58
C ARG A 73 -3.55 -5.71 -23.36
N VAL A 74 -3.99 -5.66 -24.62
CA VAL A 74 -3.65 -4.56 -25.55
C VAL A 74 -4.80 -3.56 -25.59
N VAL A 75 -4.54 -2.35 -25.13
CA VAL A 75 -5.48 -1.23 -25.12
C VAL A 75 -5.06 -0.25 -26.21
N ASP A 76 -5.88 -0.08 -27.25
CA ASP A 76 -5.53 0.75 -28.41
C ASP A 76 -5.41 2.23 -28.04
N LYS A 77 -6.40 2.75 -27.31
CA LYS A 77 -6.39 4.10 -26.75
C LYS A 77 -6.24 4.04 -25.24
N PRO A 78 -5.09 4.45 -24.66
CA PRO A 78 -4.80 4.27 -23.24
C PRO A 78 -5.55 5.32 -22.40
N THR A 79 -6.88 5.29 -22.42
CA THR A 79 -7.70 6.07 -21.49
C THR A 79 -7.76 5.37 -20.14
N LEU A 80 -8.02 6.14 -19.09
CA LEU A 80 -8.10 5.59 -17.74
C LEU A 80 -9.19 4.49 -17.65
N ALA A 81 -10.36 4.72 -18.25
CA ALA A 81 -11.43 3.73 -18.33
C ALA A 81 -11.01 2.44 -19.05
N ALA A 82 -10.26 2.54 -20.15
CA ALA A 82 -9.87 1.37 -20.93
C ALA A 82 -8.79 0.55 -20.22
N LEU A 83 -7.81 1.20 -19.60
CA LEU A 83 -6.78 0.55 -18.77
C LEU A 83 -7.40 -0.10 -17.53
N ASP A 84 -8.30 0.59 -16.83
CA ASP A 84 -9.03 0.04 -15.69
C ASP A 84 -9.91 -1.14 -16.09
N PHE A 85 -10.67 -1.04 -17.18
CA PHE A 85 -11.47 -2.18 -17.65
C PHE A 85 -10.58 -3.36 -18.05
N ALA A 86 -9.48 -3.10 -18.76
CA ALA A 86 -8.48 -4.11 -19.07
C ALA A 86 -7.82 -4.68 -17.81
N ALA A 87 -7.67 -3.94 -16.72
CA ALA A 87 -7.17 -4.51 -15.47
C ALA A 87 -8.23 -5.40 -14.80
N TYR A 88 -9.47 -4.94 -14.66
CA TYR A 88 -10.44 -5.56 -13.76
C TYR A 88 -11.23 -6.72 -14.39
N PHE A 89 -11.55 -6.64 -15.68
CA PHE A 89 -12.46 -7.57 -16.36
C PHE A 89 -11.80 -8.93 -16.61
N ASN A 90 -12.36 -10.04 -16.12
CA ASN A 90 -11.82 -11.40 -16.33
C ASN A 90 -10.30 -11.52 -16.06
N ASN A 91 -9.81 -10.89 -14.99
CA ASN A 91 -8.40 -10.95 -14.64
C ASN A 91 -8.08 -12.20 -13.80
N PRO A 92 -7.17 -13.09 -14.26
CA PRO A 92 -6.86 -14.33 -13.54
C PRO A 92 -6.32 -14.06 -12.12
N ILE A 93 -5.57 -12.97 -11.91
CA ILE A 93 -5.07 -12.57 -10.59
C ILE A 93 -6.24 -12.34 -9.63
N ARG A 94 -7.33 -11.74 -10.10
CA ARG A 94 -8.52 -11.46 -9.28
C ARG A 94 -9.46 -12.65 -9.14
N GLN A 95 -9.36 -13.63 -10.04
CA GLN A 95 -10.26 -14.79 -10.10
C GLN A 95 -9.70 -16.02 -9.39
N ALA A 96 -8.39 -16.04 -9.12
CA ALA A 96 -7.73 -17.14 -8.42
C ALA A 96 -8.44 -17.50 -7.10
N GLY A 97 -8.76 -18.79 -6.94
CA GLY A 97 -9.41 -19.34 -5.74
C GLY A 97 -10.91 -19.07 -5.62
N LYS A 98 -11.53 -18.32 -6.55
CA LYS A 98 -12.98 -18.01 -6.50
C LYS A 98 -13.87 -19.08 -7.14
N ASP A 99 -13.27 -20.02 -7.87
CA ASP A 99 -13.91 -21.14 -8.54
C ASP A 99 -14.31 -22.27 -7.57
N GLU A 100 -13.61 -22.39 -6.44
CA GLU A 100 -13.93 -23.38 -5.42
C GLU A 100 -15.28 -23.10 -4.74
N LYS A 101 -16.06 -24.16 -4.54
CA LYS A 101 -17.32 -24.11 -3.81
C LYS A 101 -17.06 -23.94 -2.30
N PRO A 102 -17.63 -22.91 -1.64
CA PRO A 102 -17.52 -22.76 -0.18
C PRO A 102 -18.14 -23.92 0.61
N GLU A 103 -17.53 -24.30 1.74
CA GLU A 103 -18.00 -25.41 2.61
C GLU A 103 -19.46 -25.25 3.05
N ASN A 104 -19.87 -24.02 3.37
CA ASN A 104 -21.22 -23.71 3.89
C ASN A 104 -22.27 -23.46 2.80
N TYR A 105 -21.93 -23.63 1.52
CA TYR A 105 -22.87 -23.38 0.42
C TYR A 105 -23.87 -24.53 0.23
N ALA A 106 -25.14 -24.25 0.51
CA ALA A 106 -26.27 -25.17 0.44
C ALA A 106 -27.06 -25.11 -0.89
N GLY A 107 -26.83 -24.10 -1.73
CA GLY A 107 -27.52 -23.99 -3.02
C GLY A 107 -28.98 -23.54 -2.93
N LYS A 108 -29.32 -22.75 -1.92
CA LYS A 108 -30.65 -22.15 -1.81
C LYS A 108 -30.89 -21.22 -3.01
N MET A 109 -32.13 -21.17 -3.45
CA MET A 109 -32.56 -20.40 -4.62
C MET A 109 -31.79 -20.73 -5.92
N ALA A 110 -31.14 -21.89 -6.03
CA ALA A 110 -30.38 -22.25 -7.24
C ALA A 110 -31.27 -22.40 -8.48
N SER A 111 -32.55 -22.74 -8.30
CA SER A 111 -33.56 -22.85 -9.36
C SER A 111 -34.48 -21.62 -9.46
N ALA A 112 -34.15 -20.52 -8.77
CA ALA A 112 -34.96 -19.30 -8.80
C ALA A 112 -35.01 -18.75 -10.23
N LYS A 113 -36.18 -18.28 -10.65
CA LYS A 113 -36.32 -17.58 -11.94
C LYS A 113 -35.88 -16.13 -11.80
N LEU A 114 -35.56 -15.46 -12.92
CA LEU A 114 -35.12 -14.07 -12.91
C LEU A 114 -36.05 -13.13 -12.12
N ALA A 115 -37.37 -13.34 -12.16
CA ALA A 115 -38.36 -12.55 -11.42
C ALA A 115 -38.29 -12.72 -9.88
N GLU A 116 -37.62 -13.77 -9.40
CA GLU A 116 -37.44 -14.10 -7.98
C GLU A 116 -36.06 -13.67 -7.46
N TYR A 117 -35.22 -13.09 -8.32
CA TYR A 117 -33.86 -12.70 -7.98
C TYR A 117 -33.87 -11.58 -6.91
N PRO A 118 -33.17 -11.75 -5.77
CA PRO A 118 -33.31 -10.86 -4.62
C PRO A 118 -32.43 -9.61 -4.73
N PHE A 119 -32.61 -8.81 -5.79
CA PHE A 119 -31.86 -7.58 -6.06
C PHE A 119 -32.75 -6.34 -5.97
N PRO A 120 -33.14 -5.90 -4.75
CA PRO A 120 -34.06 -4.78 -4.58
C PRO A 120 -33.49 -3.43 -5.05
N MET A 121 -32.16 -3.35 -5.21
CA MET A 121 -31.43 -2.19 -5.72
C MET A 121 -31.45 -2.07 -7.25
N LEU A 122 -32.05 -3.03 -7.97
CA LEU A 122 -32.21 -3.01 -9.42
C LEU A 122 -33.67 -2.71 -9.79
N ASP A 123 -33.89 -1.74 -10.68
CA ASP A 123 -35.22 -1.35 -11.20
C ASP A 123 -35.74 -2.35 -12.24
N SER A 124 -34.83 -3.02 -12.95
CA SER A 124 -35.17 -4.02 -13.96
C SER A 124 -34.08 -5.09 -14.01
N LEU A 125 -34.48 -6.28 -14.48
CA LEU A 125 -33.60 -7.42 -14.72
C LEU A 125 -33.82 -7.94 -16.14
N SER A 126 -32.76 -8.42 -16.78
CA SER A 126 -32.79 -9.02 -18.13
C SER A 126 -31.80 -10.18 -18.24
N GLU A 127 -32.16 -11.25 -18.96
CA GLU A 127 -31.24 -12.34 -19.32
C GLU A 127 -30.32 -11.95 -20.49
N HIS A 128 -30.68 -10.91 -21.24
CA HIS A 128 -29.97 -10.45 -22.43
C HIS A 128 -29.42 -9.03 -22.23
N GLU A 129 -28.29 -8.75 -22.89
CA GLU A 129 -27.67 -7.43 -22.86
C GLU A 129 -28.67 -6.36 -23.36
N PRO A 130 -28.99 -5.34 -22.56
CA PRO A 130 -29.96 -4.32 -22.95
C PRO A 130 -29.49 -3.50 -24.15
N ALA A 131 -30.40 -3.23 -25.10
CA ALA A 131 -30.08 -2.45 -26.30
C ALA A 131 -29.50 -1.04 -26.00
N VAL A 132 -29.84 -0.46 -24.85
CA VAL A 132 -29.34 0.86 -24.42
C VAL A 132 -27.82 0.88 -24.12
N VAL A 133 -27.21 -0.30 -23.87
CA VAL A 133 -25.77 -0.43 -23.58
C VAL A 133 -24.96 -1.14 -24.66
N ALA A 134 -25.59 -1.75 -25.67
CA ALA A 134 -24.94 -2.63 -26.65
C ALA A 134 -23.77 -1.99 -27.44
N GLU A 135 -23.79 -0.67 -27.64
CA GLU A 135 -22.74 0.08 -28.34
C GLU A 135 -21.89 0.95 -27.41
N ARG A 136 -22.02 0.75 -26.09
CA ARG A 136 -21.33 1.55 -25.08
C ARG A 136 -20.13 0.79 -24.52
N GLN A 137 -19.04 1.53 -24.31
CA GLN A 137 -17.87 1.02 -23.61
C GLN A 137 -18.27 0.56 -22.19
N PRO A 138 -18.03 -0.72 -21.83
CA PRO A 138 -18.16 -1.17 -20.45
C PRO A 138 -17.03 -0.59 -19.57
N LEU A 139 -17.34 -0.41 -18.29
CA LEU A 139 -16.48 0.22 -17.29
C LEU A 139 -16.21 -0.75 -16.14
N ALA A 140 -15.03 -0.62 -15.53
CA ALA A 140 -14.75 -1.21 -14.23
C ALA A 140 -15.33 -0.31 -13.15
N TRP A 141 -16.20 -0.87 -12.31
CA TRP A 141 -16.99 -0.06 -11.39
C TRP A 141 -16.17 0.46 -10.20
N GLU A 142 -15.25 -0.36 -9.66
CA GLU A 142 -14.42 -0.01 -8.50
C GLU A 142 -13.61 1.28 -8.72
N PRO A 143 -12.75 1.40 -9.75
CA PRO A 143 -11.97 2.62 -9.95
C PRO A 143 -12.83 3.84 -10.30
N LEU A 144 -13.91 3.67 -11.07
CA LEU A 144 -14.82 4.76 -11.39
C LEU A 144 -15.51 5.32 -10.15
N SER A 145 -16.02 4.45 -9.27
CA SER A 145 -16.70 4.85 -8.03
C SER A 145 -15.77 5.69 -7.13
N LYS A 146 -14.48 5.32 -7.06
CA LYS A 146 -13.46 6.07 -6.31
C LYS A 146 -13.20 7.45 -6.87
N ILE A 147 -13.11 7.57 -8.20
CA ILE A 147 -12.93 8.87 -8.85
C ILE A 147 -14.14 9.77 -8.60
N LEU A 148 -15.35 9.22 -8.72
CA LEU A 148 -16.58 9.95 -8.42
C LEU A 148 -16.62 10.40 -6.96
N TYR A 149 -16.30 9.52 -6.01
CA TYR A 149 -16.25 9.89 -4.59
C TYR A 149 -15.19 10.96 -4.32
N ALA A 150 -13.97 10.82 -4.85
CA ALA A 150 -12.89 11.78 -4.63
C ALA A 150 -13.21 13.18 -5.18
N GLN A 151 -14.00 13.28 -6.26
CA GLN A 151 -14.34 14.56 -6.88
C GLN A 151 -15.66 15.17 -6.38
N THR A 152 -16.62 14.33 -5.97
CA THR A 152 -17.98 14.79 -5.61
C THR A 152 -18.32 14.62 -4.14
N GLY A 153 -17.54 13.83 -3.39
CA GLY A 153 -17.87 13.39 -2.03
C GLY A 153 -19.06 12.43 -1.94
N ASN A 154 -19.58 11.94 -3.08
CA ASN A 154 -20.77 11.10 -3.13
C ASN A 154 -20.43 9.65 -3.53
N ASP A 155 -20.68 8.71 -2.61
CA ASP A 155 -20.43 7.27 -2.83
C ASP A 155 -21.72 6.46 -3.12
N SER A 156 -22.83 7.11 -3.50
CA SER A 156 -24.11 6.41 -3.72
C SER A 156 -24.02 5.28 -4.76
N LEU A 157 -23.21 5.48 -5.81
CA LEU A 157 -22.99 4.45 -6.83
C LEU A 157 -22.23 3.24 -6.26
N GLY A 158 -21.12 3.49 -5.55
CA GLY A 158 -20.32 2.43 -4.91
C GLY A 158 -21.12 1.63 -3.88
N VAL A 159 -21.95 2.31 -3.07
CA VAL A 159 -22.85 1.67 -2.10
C VAL A 159 -23.82 0.69 -2.77
N LEU A 160 -24.46 1.09 -3.87
CA LEU A 160 -25.41 0.24 -4.59
C LEU A 160 -24.72 -0.94 -5.27
N LEU A 161 -23.53 -0.75 -5.85
CA LEU A 161 -22.76 -1.80 -6.49
C LEU A 161 -22.26 -2.84 -5.49
N ASN A 162 -21.73 -2.40 -4.34
CA ASN A 162 -21.40 -3.29 -3.24
C ASN A 162 -22.64 -4.06 -2.75
N ALA A 163 -23.81 -3.42 -2.70
CA ALA A 163 -25.05 -4.10 -2.33
C ALA A 163 -25.42 -5.22 -3.32
N VAL A 164 -25.15 -5.04 -4.63
CA VAL A 164 -25.33 -6.08 -5.65
C VAL A 164 -24.39 -7.27 -5.37
N GLU A 165 -23.11 -7.03 -5.12
CA GLU A 165 -22.13 -8.09 -4.81
C GLU A 165 -22.41 -8.78 -3.46
N ALA A 166 -23.03 -8.05 -2.52
CA ALA A 166 -23.37 -8.54 -1.19
C ALA A 166 -24.61 -9.45 -1.12
N VAL A 167 -25.40 -9.60 -2.19
CA VAL A 167 -26.59 -10.49 -2.17
C VAL A 167 -26.18 -11.95 -1.91
N LYS A 168 -26.77 -12.59 -0.89
CA LYS A 168 -26.42 -13.95 -0.43
C LYS A 168 -27.46 -15.03 -0.73
N TRP A 169 -28.50 -14.76 -1.53
CA TRP A 169 -29.46 -15.78 -1.97
C TRP A 169 -30.08 -16.64 -0.84
N ASN A 170 -30.40 -16.02 0.31
CA ASN A 170 -30.87 -16.66 1.55
C ASN A 170 -29.83 -17.55 2.29
N GLU A 171 -28.54 -17.31 2.05
CA GLU A 171 -27.40 -17.98 2.67
C GLU A 171 -26.41 -16.96 3.29
N PRO A 172 -26.83 -16.15 4.28
CA PRO A 172 -26.00 -15.07 4.83
C PRO A 172 -24.70 -15.55 5.50
N GLU A 173 -24.65 -16.82 5.91
CA GLU A 173 -23.48 -17.44 6.58
C GLU A 173 -22.32 -17.75 5.61
N VAL A 174 -22.54 -17.69 4.29
CA VAL A 174 -21.49 -17.91 3.30
C VAL A 174 -20.70 -16.61 3.11
N PHE A 175 -19.47 -16.57 3.59
CA PHE A 175 -18.60 -15.39 3.53
C PHE A 175 -18.32 -14.95 2.10
N ARG A 176 -17.97 -15.89 1.21
CA ARG A 176 -17.63 -15.63 -0.21
C ARG A 176 -18.76 -14.93 -0.97
N ALA A 177 -18.42 -13.98 -1.84
CA ALA A 177 -19.38 -13.33 -2.73
C ALA A 177 -19.98 -14.34 -3.72
N PHE A 178 -21.29 -14.25 -3.97
CA PHE A 178 -21.99 -15.15 -4.90
C PHE A 178 -21.95 -14.62 -6.34
N GLN A 179 -21.68 -13.33 -6.49
CA GLN A 179 -21.63 -12.66 -7.78
C GLN A 179 -20.69 -11.46 -7.71
N THR A 180 -20.25 -11.02 -8.88
CA THR A 180 -19.50 -9.78 -9.06
C THR A 180 -20.20 -8.92 -10.12
N VAL A 181 -20.10 -7.61 -10.01
CA VAL A 181 -20.45 -6.71 -11.11
C VAL A 181 -19.29 -6.72 -12.11
N SER A 182 -19.44 -7.47 -13.20
CA SER A 182 -18.39 -7.67 -14.21
C SER A 182 -18.28 -6.49 -15.17
N ARG A 183 -19.39 -5.85 -15.50
CA ARG A 183 -19.45 -4.67 -16.40
C ARG A 183 -20.41 -3.63 -15.85
N LEU A 184 -20.04 -2.36 -15.94
CA LEU A 184 -20.88 -1.20 -15.62
C LEU A 184 -21.00 -0.30 -16.86
N TRP A 185 -22.15 0.32 -17.06
CA TRP A 185 -22.35 1.36 -18.07
C TRP A 185 -23.04 2.57 -17.45
N GLY A 186 -22.51 3.76 -17.75
CA GLY A 186 -23.19 5.03 -17.50
C GLY A 186 -23.88 5.52 -18.78
N VAL A 187 -25.18 5.77 -18.70
CA VAL A 187 -26.01 6.27 -19.81
C VAL A 187 -26.44 7.70 -19.46
N PRO A 188 -25.86 8.73 -20.10
CA PRO A 188 -26.28 10.10 -19.91
C PRO A 188 -27.70 10.32 -20.44
N LEU A 189 -28.49 11.07 -19.69
CA LEU A 189 -29.85 11.47 -20.02
C LEU A 189 -29.89 12.94 -20.47
N SER A 190 -30.99 13.33 -21.12
CA SER A 190 -31.17 14.70 -21.66
C SER A 190 -31.24 15.77 -20.58
N ASP A 191 -31.55 15.40 -19.33
CA ASP A 191 -31.57 16.29 -18.18
C ASP A 191 -30.18 16.47 -17.52
N GLY A 192 -29.13 15.88 -18.12
CA GLY A 192 -27.76 15.93 -17.62
C GLY A 192 -27.44 14.90 -16.52
N SER A 193 -28.40 14.07 -16.12
CA SER A 193 -28.15 12.96 -15.20
C SER A 193 -27.54 11.74 -15.92
N VAL A 194 -26.97 10.82 -15.16
CA VAL A 194 -26.43 9.55 -15.64
C VAL A 194 -27.17 8.41 -14.96
N GLU A 195 -27.87 7.58 -15.75
CA GLU A 195 -28.40 6.32 -15.25
C GLU A 195 -27.37 5.19 -15.40
N TRP A 196 -27.47 4.16 -14.58
CA TRP A 196 -26.46 3.11 -14.48
C TRP A 196 -27.04 1.73 -14.77
N TRP A 197 -26.31 0.97 -15.57
CA TRP A 197 -26.63 -0.41 -15.93
C TRP A 197 -25.46 -1.32 -15.57
N VAL A 198 -25.77 -2.54 -15.11
CA VAL A 198 -24.77 -3.51 -14.67
C VAL A 198 -24.96 -4.85 -15.35
N GLU A 199 -23.85 -5.53 -15.63
CA GLU A 199 -23.79 -6.97 -15.81
C GLU A 199 -23.39 -7.59 -14.48
N VAL A 200 -24.20 -8.53 -14.00
CA VAL A 200 -23.94 -9.31 -12.81
C VAL A 200 -23.52 -10.70 -13.24
N MET A 201 -22.32 -11.09 -12.83
CA MET A 201 -21.73 -12.40 -13.10
C MET A 201 -21.73 -13.24 -11.82
N PRO A 202 -22.64 -14.21 -11.69
CA PRO A 202 -22.59 -15.18 -10.60
C PRO A 202 -21.32 -16.02 -10.65
N ALA A 203 -20.84 -16.45 -9.48
CA ALA A 203 -19.71 -17.36 -9.38
C ALA A 203 -20.08 -18.74 -9.95
N LEU A 204 -19.12 -19.42 -10.59
CA LEU A 204 -19.38 -20.68 -11.32
C LEU A 204 -20.04 -21.76 -10.45
N TRP A 205 -19.61 -21.90 -9.20
CA TRP A 205 -20.16 -22.88 -8.24
C TRP A 205 -21.61 -22.61 -7.85
N THR A 206 -22.17 -21.44 -8.17
CA THR A 206 -23.59 -21.13 -7.93
C THR A 206 -24.52 -21.80 -8.95
N GLY A 207 -24.01 -22.20 -10.12
CA GLY A 207 -24.80 -22.74 -11.24
C GLY A 207 -25.73 -21.73 -11.92
N ARG A 208 -25.61 -20.43 -11.61
CA ARG A 208 -26.47 -19.37 -12.15
C ARG A 208 -25.84 -18.73 -13.38
N THR A 209 -26.68 -18.20 -14.26
CA THR A 209 -26.26 -17.52 -15.49
C THR A 209 -26.08 -16.02 -15.25
N VAL A 210 -25.26 -15.40 -16.10
CA VAL A 210 -25.12 -13.94 -16.18
C VAL A 210 -26.48 -13.29 -16.44
N PHE A 211 -26.69 -12.13 -15.85
CA PHE A 211 -27.88 -11.30 -16.07
C PHE A 211 -27.53 -9.82 -15.98
N TYR A 212 -28.44 -8.97 -16.44
CA TYR A 212 -28.28 -7.52 -16.51
C TYR A 212 -29.32 -6.83 -15.65
N GLY A 213 -29.02 -5.63 -15.16
CA GLY A 213 -30.01 -4.82 -14.49
C GLY A 213 -29.72 -3.32 -14.51
N LYS A 214 -30.78 -2.52 -14.40
CA LYS A 214 -30.70 -1.06 -14.22
C LYS A 214 -30.64 -0.76 -12.73
N LEU A 215 -29.67 0.04 -12.27
CA LEU A 215 -29.62 0.48 -10.87
C LEU A 215 -30.77 1.44 -10.56
N LYS A 216 -31.32 1.38 -9.34
CA LYS A 216 -32.24 2.39 -8.78
C LYS A 216 -31.53 3.70 -8.42
N LEU A 217 -30.76 4.25 -9.35
CA LEU A 217 -29.95 5.46 -9.18
C LEU A 217 -29.80 6.21 -10.49
N ALA A 218 -30.06 7.52 -10.44
CA ALA A 218 -29.59 8.47 -11.42
C ALA A 218 -28.65 9.47 -10.74
N SER A 219 -27.39 9.49 -11.16
CA SER A 219 -26.39 10.41 -10.64
C SER A 219 -26.49 11.76 -11.33
N LYS A 220 -26.38 12.85 -10.57
CA LYS A 220 -26.54 14.24 -11.06
C LYS A 220 -25.25 15.04 -10.85
N GLY A 221 -25.28 16.33 -11.21
CA GLY A 221 -24.15 17.25 -11.05
C GLY A 221 -23.01 16.92 -12.01
N GLU A 222 -21.78 16.98 -11.52
CA GLU A 222 -20.56 16.82 -12.33
C GLU A 222 -20.35 15.38 -12.85
N THR A 223 -21.17 14.41 -12.43
CA THR A 223 -21.00 12.99 -12.79
C THR A 223 -20.82 12.76 -14.29
N ALA A 224 -21.62 13.41 -15.13
CA ALA A 224 -21.54 13.24 -16.59
C ALA A 224 -20.20 13.74 -17.15
N GLU A 225 -19.67 14.85 -16.61
CA GLU A 225 -18.37 15.42 -17.01
C GLU A 225 -17.22 14.51 -16.56
N ILE A 226 -17.29 13.98 -15.33
CA ILE A 226 -16.31 13.06 -14.78
C ILE A 226 -16.28 11.75 -15.59
N LEU A 227 -17.45 11.20 -15.90
CA LEU A 227 -17.57 10.01 -16.73
C LEU A 227 -17.00 10.24 -18.14
N ASN A 228 -17.28 11.39 -18.74
CA ASN A 228 -16.73 11.75 -20.04
C ASN A 228 -15.20 11.84 -19.99
N TYR A 229 -14.64 12.52 -18.99
CA TYR A 229 -13.19 12.60 -18.80
C TYR A 229 -12.57 11.22 -18.59
N TYR A 230 -13.18 10.37 -17.76
CA TYR A 230 -12.73 9.01 -17.50
C TYR A 230 -12.67 8.16 -18.77
N LEU A 231 -13.67 8.29 -19.64
CA LEU A 231 -13.77 7.58 -20.91
C LEU A 231 -12.80 8.08 -21.99
N THR A 232 -12.54 9.38 -22.03
CA THR A 232 -11.89 10.04 -23.18
C THR A 232 -10.47 10.56 -22.89
N GLY A 233 -10.11 10.76 -21.63
CA GLY A 233 -8.80 11.27 -21.24
C GLY A 233 -7.70 10.24 -21.51
N GLU A 234 -6.90 10.48 -22.57
CA GLU A 234 -5.75 9.63 -22.91
C GLU A 234 -4.56 9.92 -22.01
N MET A 235 -3.94 8.85 -21.51
CA MET A 235 -2.76 8.92 -20.65
C MET A 235 -1.49 8.96 -21.51
N ASN A 236 -0.48 9.72 -21.07
CA ASN A 236 0.87 9.54 -21.58
C ASN A 236 1.53 8.30 -20.92
N ALA A 237 2.71 7.92 -21.40
CA ALA A 237 3.40 6.71 -20.92
C ALA A 237 3.78 6.77 -19.42
N ASP A 238 4.14 7.94 -18.91
CA ASP A 238 4.53 8.11 -17.50
C ASP A 238 3.32 8.01 -16.57
N ASP A 239 2.19 8.60 -16.96
CA ASP A 239 0.94 8.49 -16.24
C ASP A 239 0.41 7.05 -16.26
N ALA A 240 0.51 6.35 -17.39
CA ALA A 240 0.12 4.94 -17.49
C ALA A 240 1.00 4.04 -16.60
N MET A 241 2.30 4.30 -16.54
CA MET A 241 3.19 3.60 -15.61
C MET A 241 2.86 3.91 -14.15
N ASN A 242 2.50 5.15 -13.83
CA ASN A 242 2.04 5.54 -12.49
C ASN A 242 0.71 4.86 -12.12
N TRP A 243 -0.21 4.72 -13.08
CA TRP A 243 -1.42 3.94 -12.93
C TRP A 243 -1.11 2.48 -12.60
N ALA A 244 -0.19 1.84 -13.33
CA ALA A 244 0.19 0.46 -13.08
C ALA A 244 0.80 0.26 -11.67
N ARG A 245 1.64 1.20 -11.21
CA ARG A 245 2.21 1.19 -9.84
C ARG A 245 1.13 1.37 -8.77
N THR A 246 0.20 2.27 -9.01
CA THR A 246 -0.92 2.53 -8.09
C THR A 246 -1.81 1.29 -7.99
N LEU A 247 -2.12 0.67 -9.14
CA LEU A 247 -2.92 -0.55 -9.19
C LEU A 247 -2.22 -1.73 -8.50
N SER A 248 -0.92 -1.96 -8.77
CA SER A 248 -0.18 -3.06 -8.11
C SER A 248 -0.10 -2.87 -6.59
N SER A 249 0.06 -1.62 -6.14
CA SER A 249 0.05 -1.28 -4.72
C SER A 249 -1.35 -1.48 -4.10
N TYR A 250 -2.40 -1.06 -4.81
CA TYR A 250 -3.77 -1.19 -4.34
C TYR A 250 -4.22 -2.66 -4.23
N TRP A 251 -3.86 -3.50 -5.18
CA TRP A 251 -4.22 -4.93 -5.16
C TRP A 251 -3.31 -5.79 -4.31
N TYR A 252 -2.14 -5.31 -3.94
CA TYR A 252 -1.15 -6.09 -3.21
C TYR A 252 -1.74 -6.74 -1.94
N PRO A 253 -2.44 -6.02 -1.04
CA PRO A 253 -2.88 -6.57 0.24
C PRO A 253 -3.72 -7.85 0.10
N THR A 254 -4.53 -7.92 -0.96
CA THR A 254 -5.43 -9.04 -1.22
C THR A 254 -4.88 -10.05 -2.22
N LEU A 255 -4.12 -9.61 -3.22
CA LEU A 255 -3.75 -10.42 -4.39
C LEU A 255 -2.24 -10.66 -4.53
N ASN A 256 -1.45 -10.16 -3.58
CA ASN A 256 0.01 -10.22 -3.56
C ASN A 256 0.64 -9.78 -4.90
N THR A 257 0.20 -8.60 -5.37
CA THR A 257 0.64 -8.03 -6.64
C THR A 257 1.86 -7.15 -6.53
N ASP A 258 2.67 -7.16 -7.59
CA ASP A 258 3.82 -6.27 -7.76
C ASP A 258 4.05 -6.01 -9.26
N LEU A 259 4.87 -5.03 -9.60
CA LEU A 259 5.37 -4.85 -10.96
C LEU A 259 6.69 -5.59 -11.13
N GLU A 260 6.79 -6.34 -12.23
CA GLU A 260 8.05 -6.93 -12.66
C GLU A 260 9.00 -5.83 -13.16
N PRO A 261 10.32 -5.95 -12.89
CA PRO A 261 11.31 -5.11 -13.54
C PRO A 261 11.22 -5.28 -15.07
N HIS A 262 10.67 -4.28 -15.74
CA HIS A 262 10.46 -4.29 -17.17
C HIS A 262 10.72 -2.93 -17.79
N THR A 263 11.44 -2.90 -18.91
CA THR A 263 11.61 -1.68 -19.70
C THR A 263 10.37 -1.46 -20.54
N ALA A 264 9.62 -0.40 -20.25
CA ALA A 264 8.39 -0.07 -20.98
C ALA A 264 8.60 -0.09 -22.51
N GLY A 265 7.77 -0.87 -23.21
CA GLY A 265 7.80 -1.05 -24.66
C GLY A 265 8.82 -2.07 -25.17
N ALA A 266 9.62 -2.69 -24.30
CA ALA A 266 10.51 -3.78 -24.68
C ALA A 266 9.73 -5.10 -24.91
N PRO A 267 10.27 -6.03 -25.73
CA PRO A 267 9.69 -7.37 -25.90
C PRO A 267 9.50 -8.11 -24.58
N TRP A 268 8.38 -8.81 -24.43
CA TRP A 268 8.08 -9.67 -23.28
C TRP A 268 7.38 -10.95 -23.75
N GLU A 269 7.91 -12.11 -23.35
CA GLU A 269 7.40 -13.43 -23.81
C GLU A 269 7.31 -13.53 -25.35
N GLY A 270 8.39 -13.14 -26.04
CA GLY A 270 8.52 -13.11 -27.50
C GLY A 270 8.56 -11.69 -28.09
N ASP A 271 8.87 -11.58 -29.39
CA ASP A 271 9.19 -10.29 -30.03
C ASP A 271 7.96 -9.40 -30.31
N LYS A 272 6.76 -9.97 -30.30
CA LYS A 272 5.53 -9.31 -30.75
C LYS A 272 4.83 -8.51 -29.66
N ASN A 273 5.00 -8.89 -28.39
CA ASN A 273 4.33 -8.23 -27.27
C ASN A 273 5.30 -7.21 -26.66
N ARG A 274 4.85 -5.97 -26.53
CA ARG A 274 5.67 -4.85 -26.07
C ARG A 274 4.95 -4.07 -24.98
N PRO A 275 4.67 -4.71 -23.84
CA PRO A 275 3.93 -4.08 -22.77
C PRO A 275 4.71 -2.90 -22.20
N PHE A 276 3.99 -1.89 -21.71
CA PHE A 276 4.59 -0.82 -20.94
C PHE A 276 4.78 -1.24 -19.48
N ALA A 277 3.90 -2.10 -18.94
CA ALA A 277 3.99 -2.61 -17.58
C ALA A 277 3.62 -4.11 -17.52
N VAL A 278 4.26 -4.85 -16.63
CA VAL A 278 3.98 -6.27 -16.37
C VAL A 278 3.68 -6.43 -14.89
N MET A 279 2.44 -6.80 -14.57
CA MET A 279 1.99 -7.03 -13.20
C MET A 279 2.07 -8.52 -12.89
N ARG A 280 2.79 -8.86 -11.83
CA ARG A 280 2.77 -10.19 -11.20
C ARG A 280 1.74 -10.19 -10.09
N GLY A 281 0.97 -11.26 -9.95
CA GLY A 281 0.13 -11.55 -8.78
C GLY A 281 0.42 -12.95 -8.25
N ASN A 282 0.25 -13.15 -6.95
CA ASN A 282 0.44 -14.46 -6.31
C ASN A 282 -0.61 -14.72 -5.20
N PRO A 283 -1.92 -14.66 -5.52
CA PRO A 283 -3.00 -14.71 -4.53
C PRO A 283 -3.12 -16.07 -3.82
N MET A 284 -2.75 -17.17 -4.49
CA MET A 284 -2.93 -18.54 -4.00
C MET A 284 -1.61 -19.34 -3.96
N GLY A 285 -0.46 -18.66 -3.86
CA GLY A 285 0.86 -19.29 -3.82
C GLY A 285 1.42 -19.73 -5.17
N THR A 286 0.62 -19.69 -6.24
CA THR A 286 1.08 -19.84 -7.63
C THR A 286 1.13 -18.47 -8.35
N PRO A 287 2.32 -17.99 -8.75
CA PRO A 287 2.45 -16.72 -9.46
C PRO A 287 1.81 -16.72 -10.84
N MET A 288 1.34 -15.55 -11.26
CA MET A 288 0.73 -15.29 -12.56
C MET A 288 1.01 -13.85 -13.01
N TRP A 289 1.00 -13.60 -14.31
CA TRP A 289 1.41 -12.34 -14.93
C TRP A 289 0.36 -11.80 -15.90
N VAL A 290 0.02 -10.53 -15.74
CA VAL A 290 -0.81 -9.75 -16.65
C VAL A 290 0.00 -8.56 -17.13
N ALA A 291 0.30 -8.55 -18.42
CA ALA A 291 1.03 -7.47 -19.08
C ALA A 291 0.05 -6.49 -19.75
N PHE A 292 0.30 -5.20 -19.57
CA PHE A 292 -0.49 -4.12 -20.16
C PHE A 292 0.28 -3.48 -21.31
N GLU A 293 -0.34 -3.44 -22.47
CA GLU A 293 0.25 -2.91 -23.68
C GLU A 293 -0.64 -1.83 -24.27
N ALA A 294 -0.03 -0.73 -24.71
CA ALA A 294 -0.68 0.28 -25.51
C ALA A 294 0.19 0.55 -26.74
N PRO A 295 -0.30 0.34 -27.97
CA PRO A 295 0.49 0.56 -29.19
C PRO A 295 1.11 1.95 -29.26
N ALA A 296 0.42 2.97 -28.73
CA ALA A 296 0.89 4.35 -28.65
C ALA A 296 2.18 4.54 -27.84
N PHE A 297 2.49 3.62 -26.91
CA PHE A 297 3.70 3.69 -26.07
C PHE A 297 4.85 2.82 -26.60
N ARG A 298 4.65 2.09 -27.72
CA ARG A 298 5.70 1.26 -28.29
C ARG A 298 6.84 2.13 -28.79
N LEU A 299 8.02 1.88 -28.26
CA LEU A 299 9.25 2.46 -28.78
C LEU A 299 9.73 1.64 -29.99
N SER A 300 10.25 2.32 -31.02
CA SER A 300 10.93 1.65 -32.13
C SER A 300 12.16 0.90 -31.61
N ASP A 301 12.65 -0.10 -32.34
CA ASP A 301 13.86 -0.83 -31.92
C ASP A 301 15.08 0.07 -31.78
N GLU A 302 15.14 1.11 -32.62
CA GLU A 302 16.15 2.16 -32.52
C GLU A 302 15.95 3.03 -31.28
N ALA A 303 14.72 3.44 -30.96
CA ALA A 303 14.42 4.18 -29.72
C ALA A 303 14.63 3.32 -28.47
N LEU A 304 14.39 2.01 -28.52
CA LEU A 304 14.73 1.06 -27.46
C LEU A 304 16.23 0.84 -27.35
N ARG A 305 16.99 0.85 -28.46
CA ARG A 305 18.45 0.85 -28.41
C ARG A 305 18.97 2.16 -27.85
N ALA A 306 18.44 3.30 -28.29
CA ALA A 306 18.80 4.62 -27.79
C ALA A 306 18.43 4.76 -26.32
N LYS A 307 17.26 4.26 -25.89
CA LYS A 307 16.85 4.22 -24.49
C LYS A 307 17.68 3.24 -23.68
N ARG A 308 17.97 2.03 -24.19
CA ARG A 308 18.92 1.13 -23.52
C ARG A 308 20.31 1.71 -23.45
N THR A 309 20.76 2.45 -24.47
CA THR A 309 22.03 3.17 -24.47
C THR A 309 21.96 4.34 -23.53
N ALA A 310 20.86 5.09 -23.43
CA ALA A 310 20.68 6.21 -22.53
C ALA A 310 20.53 5.76 -21.08
N ASP A 311 19.79 4.68 -20.82
CA ASP A 311 19.66 3.99 -19.54
C ASP A 311 21.01 3.35 -19.18
N SER A 312 21.71 2.73 -20.13
CA SER A 312 23.07 2.20 -19.94
C SER A 312 24.08 3.33 -19.75
N LEU A 313 23.94 4.49 -20.37
CA LEU A 313 24.76 5.69 -20.18
C LEU A 313 24.35 6.46 -18.92
N ALA A 314 23.11 6.36 -18.46
CA ALA A 314 22.63 6.92 -17.21
C ALA A 314 23.06 6.01 -16.06
N GLU A 315 23.05 4.69 -16.27
CA GLU A 315 23.61 3.64 -15.43
C GLU A 315 25.15 3.68 -15.47
N ALA A 316 25.76 3.97 -16.62
CA ALA A 316 27.21 4.17 -16.85
C ALA A 316 27.70 5.59 -16.62
N GLY A 317 26.79 6.54 -16.37
CA GLY A 317 27.12 7.75 -15.64
C GLY A 317 27.83 7.29 -14.39
N GLU A 318 28.95 7.92 -14.04
CA GLU A 318 29.80 7.39 -12.99
C GLU A 318 28.98 7.14 -11.71
N VAL A 319 28.85 5.86 -11.36
CA VAL A 319 28.55 5.51 -9.98
C VAL A 319 29.84 5.81 -9.25
N VAL A 320 29.86 6.92 -8.54
CA VAL A 320 31.06 7.38 -7.84
C VAL A 320 31.33 6.36 -6.72
N PRO A 321 32.39 5.54 -6.83
CA PRO A 321 32.70 4.59 -5.78
C PRO A 321 33.07 5.38 -4.54
N VAL A 322 32.45 5.03 -3.42
CA VAL A 322 32.77 5.67 -2.14
C VAL A 322 33.81 4.84 -1.41
N ASN A 323 34.77 5.49 -0.74
CA ASN A 323 35.66 4.79 0.19
C ASN A 323 34.83 4.25 1.36
N ARG A 324 34.89 2.93 1.57
CA ARG A 324 34.08 2.22 2.56
C ARG A 324 34.93 1.88 3.77
N ALA A 325 34.50 2.39 4.92
CA ALA A 325 34.91 1.86 6.21
C ALA A 325 33.63 1.37 6.90
N LEU A 326 33.58 0.07 7.19
CA LEU A 326 32.52 -0.46 8.04
C LEU A 326 32.68 0.18 9.42
N ASP A 327 31.56 0.63 9.99
CA ASP A 327 31.52 0.90 11.42
C ASP A 327 31.57 -0.46 12.12
N THR A 328 32.69 -0.73 12.78
CA THR A 328 32.92 -1.99 13.50
C THR A 328 32.51 -1.88 14.97
N SER A 329 32.03 -0.70 15.40
CA SER A 329 31.54 -0.50 16.74
C SER A 329 30.28 -1.33 16.98
N SER A 330 30.31 -2.15 18.02
CA SER A 330 29.12 -2.85 18.52
C SER A 330 28.35 -2.02 19.57
N ALA A 331 28.73 -0.76 19.84
CA ALA A 331 28.18 0.01 20.95
C ALA A 331 26.65 0.19 20.85
N PHE A 332 26.16 0.62 19.68
CA PHE A 332 24.72 0.75 19.43
C PHE A 332 24.01 -0.60 19.60
N ARG A 333 24.51 -1.66 18.96
CA ARG A 333 23.92 -3.01 19.05
C ARG A 333 23.82 -3.51 20.49
N LEU A 334 24.88 -3.35 21.28
CA LEU A 334 24.91 -3.78 22.68
C LEU A 334 23.99 -2.93 23.56
N GLN A 335 23.89 -1.63 23.29
CA GLN A 335 22.93 -0.75 23.97
C GLN A 335 21.49 -1.16 23.66
N THR A 336 21.15 -1.40 22.39
CA THR A 336 19.82 -1.86 21.99
C THR A 336 19.52 -3.25 22.55
N LEU A 337 20.50 -4.16 22.57
CA LEU A 337 20.35 -5.49 23.17
C LEU A 337 19.97 -5.38 24.66
N ALA A 338 20.68 -4.53 25.40
CA ALA A 338 20.40 -4.29 26.81
C ALA A 338 19.02 -3.63 27.03
N SER A 339 18.55 -2.77 26.12
CA SER A 339 17.21 -2.16 26.24
C SER A 339 16.06 -3.10 25.87
N VAL A 340 16.32 -4.10 25.01
CA VAL A 340 15.31 -5.09 24.60
C VAL A 340 15.20 -6.23 25.61
N GLU A 341 16.31 -6.61 26.26
CA GLU A 341 16.35 -7.68 27.24
C GLU A 341 15.35 -7.44 28.39
N GLY A 342 14.40 -8.35 28.57
CA GLY A 342 13.34 -8.24 29.58
C GLY A 342 12.32 -7.12 29.35
N SER A 343 12.35 -6.42 28.20
CA SER A 343 11.43 -5.31 27.90
C SER A 343 9.97 -5.75 27.70
N CYS A 344 9.74 -7.04 27.46
CA CYS A 344 8.43 -7.61 27.21
C CYS A 344 8.34 -9.03 27.80
N PRO A 345 8.27 -9.15 29.13
CA PRO A 345 8.28 -10.44 29.79
C PRO A 345 6.96 -11.18 29.56
N GLU A 346 7.03 -12.47 29.27
CA GLU A 346 5.85 -13.34 29.32
C GLU A 346 5.35 -13.44 30.76
N ASN A 347 4.08 -13.12 30.97
CA ASN A 347 3.43 -13.11 32.28
C ASN A 347 1.92 -13.40 32.13
N ASP A 348 1.20 -13.44 33.25
CA ASP A 348 -0.23 -13.75 33.26
C ASP A 348 -1.07 -12.79 32.40
N ALA A 349 -0.70 -11.50 32.32
CA ALA A 349 -1.42 -10.52 31.51
C ALA A 349 -1.18 -10.74 30.01
N THR A 350 0.06 -11.01 29.59
CA THR A 350 0.37 -11.32 28.18
C THR A 350 -0.26 -12.64 27.76
N GLN A 351 -0.28 -13.64 28.65
CA GLN A 351 -0.94 -14.93 28.40
C GLN A 351 -2.46 -14.76 28.27
N LYS A 352 -3.08 -13.99 29.17
CA LYS A 352 -4.51 -13.68 29.08
C LYS A 352 -4.87 -12.97 27.77
N PHE A 353 -4.08 -11.97 27.36
CA PHE A 353 -4.25 -11.31 26.06
C PHE A 353 -4.22 -12.32 24.91
N ARG A 354 -3.19 -13.18 24.88
CA ARG A 354 -3.00 -14.19 23.84
C ARG A 354 -4.17 -15.18 23.77
N ASP A 355 -4.66 -15.65 24.92
CA ASP A 355 -5.78 -16.59 24.99
C ASP A 355 -7.08 -15.96 24.47
N GLU A 356 -7.37 -14.71 24.83
CA GLU A 356 -8.54 -13.99 24.31
C GLU A 356 -8.42 -13.69 22.81
N LEU A 357 -7.24 -13.32 22.33
CA LEU A 357 -6.99 -13.13 20.90
C LEU A 357 -7.22 -14.42 20.11
N LEU A 358 -6.71 -15.56 20.59
CA LEU A 358 -6.94 -16.87 19.98
C LEU A 358 -8.44 -17.23 19.94
N LYS A 359 -9.18 -16.99 21.04
CA LYS A 359 -10.64 -17.19 21.06
C LYS A 359 -11.36 -16.32 20.03
N MET A 360 -10.92 -15.08 19.84
CA MET A 360 -11.47 -14.18 18.81
C MET A 360 -11.18 -14.73 17.41
N LEU A 361 -9.92 -15.08 17.12
CA LEU A 361 -9.48 -15.57 15.82
C LEU A 361 -10.16 -16.88 15.42
N HIS A 362 -10.45 -17.78 16.38
CA HIS A 362 -11.19 -19.02 16.14
C HIS A 362 -12.67 -18.82 15.82
N LYS A 363 -13.27 -17.70 16.24
CA LYS A 363 -14.68 -17.37 15.92
C LYS A 363 -14.82 -16.77 14.52
N LEU A 364 -13.76 -16.16 13.98
CA LEU A 364 -13.79 -15.58 12.65
C LEU A 364 -13.79 -16.67 11.57
N PRO A 365 -14.65 -16.57 10.53
CA PRO A 365 -14.59 -17.44 9.36
C PRO A 365 -13.16 -17.58 8.81
N LYS A 366 -12.77 -18.77 8.34
CA LYS A 366 -11.41 -19.01 7.81
C LYS A 366 -11.02 -18.05 6.68
N GLU A 367 -11.98 -17.68 5.83
CA GLU A 367 -11.79 -16.77 4.70
C GLU A 367 -11.77 -15.27 5.10
N GLN A 368 -12.18 -14.94 6.33
CA GLN A 368 -12.21 -13.56 6.80
C GLN A 368 -10.81 -13.11 7.22
N ASN A 369 -10.24 -12.15 6.47
CA ASN A 369 -8.89 -11.64 6.67
C ASN A 369 -8.81 -10.32 7.44
N ALA A 370 -9.93 -9.58 7.53
CA ALA A 370 -10.04 -8.40 8.38
C ALA A 370 -11.37 -8.35 9.14
N TRP A 371 -11.40 -7.61 10.24
CA TRP A 371 -12.62 -7.37 11.00
C TRP A 371 -12.59 -6.00 11.68
N ALA A 372 -13.75 -5.48 12.04
CA ALA A 372 -13.87 -4.23 12.77
C ALA A 372 -13.99 -4.48 14.27
N SER A 373 -13.28 -3.69 15.07
CA SER A 373 -13.49 -3.58 16.51
C SER A 373 -12.94 -2.26 17.02
N ASN A 374 -13.62 -1.63 17.98
CA ASN A 374 -13.16 -0.44 18.70
C ASN A 374 -12.67 0.73 17.80
N GLY A 375 -13.39 0.97 16.70
CA GLY A 375 -13.14 2.09 15.79
C GLY A 375 -12.01 1.90 14.79
N MET A 376 -11.46 0.68 14.69
CA MET A 376 -10.40 0.31 13.73
C MET A 376 -10.76 -0.99 13.00
N LEU A 377 -10.12 -1.21 11.84
CA LEU A 377 -10.06 -2.51 11.20
C LEU A 377 -8.76 -3.22 11.59
N TRP A 378 -8.84 -4.53 11.83
CA TRP A 378 -7.73 -5.37 12.26
C TRP A 378 -7.42 -6.41 11.21
N PHE A 379 -6.13 -6.75 11.06
CA PHE A 379 -5.66 -7.70 10.07
C PHE A 379 -5.33 -9.04 10.70
N ARG A 380 -5.89 -10.13 10.15
CA ARG A 380 -5.71 -11.48 10.71
C ARG A 380 -4.25 -11.91 10.78
N ARG A 381 -3.45 -11.61 9.76
CA ARG A 381 -2.02 -11.98 9.77
C ARG A 381 -1.24 -11.24 10.86
N ASN A 382 -1.53 -9.96 11.08
CA ASN A 382 -0.89 -9.20 12.16
C ASN A 382 -1.28 -9.77 13.54
N ALA A 383 -2.56 -10.11 13.74
CA ALA A 383 -3.01 -10.75 14.97
C ALA A 383 -2.40 -12.15 15.16
N ASN A 384 -2.28 -12.95 14.10
CA ASN A 384 -1.60 -14.25 14.16
C ASN A 384 -0.14 -14.12 14.60
N TYR A 385 0.56 -13.06 14.16
CA TYR A 385 1.93 -12.76 14.61
C TYR A 385 2.03 -12.55 16.13
N LEU A 386 1.03 -11.91 16.76
CA LEU A 386 0.99 -11.78 18.23
C LEU A 386 0.77 -13.10 18.96
N THR A 387 0.32 -14.14 18.25
CA THR A 387 0.15 -15.49 18.79
C THR A 387 1.33 -16.41 18.47
N ALA A 388 2.42 -15.87 17.89
CA ALA A 388 3.57 -16.64 17.45
C ALA A 388 4.21 -17.46 18.59
N GLY A 389 4.76 -18.61 18.21
CA GLY A 389 5.71 -19.33 19.05
C GLY A 389 7.10 -18.70 18.93
N LYS A 390 8.14 -19.51 19.13
CA LYS A 390 9.51 -19.07 18.89
C LYS A 390 9.76 -18.87 17.39
N ILE A 391 10.03 -17.63 16.96
CA ILE A 391 10.20 -17.26 15.54
C ILE A 391 11.36 -18.03 14.88
N THR A 392 12.47 -18.22 15.58
CA THR A 392 13.63 -18.99 15.08
C THR A 392 13.44 -20.50 15.10
N ALA A 393 12.30 -21.00 15.62
CA ALA A 393 11.94 -22.42 15.57
C ALA A 393 11.11 -22.82 14.35
N GLN A 394 10.82 -21.87 13.45
CA GLN A 394 10.22 -22.15 12.15
C GLN A 394 11.12 -23.04 11.30
N ASP A 395 10.55 -23.66 10.26
CA ASP A 395 11.32 -24.42 9.28
C ASP A 395 12.34 -23.54 8.53
N SER A 396 13.25 -24.18 7.79
CA SER A 396 14.35 -23.48 7.12
C SER A 396 13.94 -22.50 6.02
N LEU A 397 12.72 -22.63 5.48
CA LEU A 397 12.18 -21.71 4.47
C LEU A 397 11.53 -20.49 5.13
N HIS A 398 11.10 -20.59 6.39
CA HIS A 398 10.40 -19.51 7.09
C HIS A 398 11.22 -18.89 8.24
N ASN A 399 12.35 -19.48 8.64
CA ASN A 399 13.23 -18.92 9.65
C ASN A 399 14.08 -17.76 9.07
N PRO A 400 13.84 -16.50 9.48
CA PRO A 400 14.50 -15.33 8.91
C PRO A 400 15.97 -15.17 9.34
N LEU A 401 16.36 -15.66 10.52
CA LEU A 401 17.66 -15.32 11.12
C LEU A 401 18.87 -15.77 10.28
N PRO A 402 18.93 -17.04 9.79
CA PRO A 402 20.04 -17.47 8.94
C PRO A 402 20.19 -16.60 7.68
N ARG A 403 19.08 -16.20 7.05
CA ARG A 403 19.11 -15.41 5.81
C ARG A 403 19.52 -13.97 6.02
N LEU A 404 19.09 -13.36 7.13
CA LEU A 404 19.56 -12.03 7.51
C LEU A 404 21.08 -12.03 7.79
N LEU A 405 21.61 -13.10 8.40
CA LEU A 405 23.05 -13.27 8.62
C LEU A 405 23.83 -13.50 7.32
N GLU A 406 23.27 -14.27 6.37
CA GLU A 406 23.83 -14.42 5.02
C GLU A 406 23.89 -13.08 4.29
N LEU A 407 22.81 -12.29 4.33
CA LEU A 407 22.75 -10.94 3.78
C LEU A 407 23.77 -10.01 4.43
N LYS A 408 23.87 -10.03 5.76
CA LYS A 408 24.89 -9.27 6.49
C LYS A 408 26.30 -9.63 5.99
N LYS A 409 26.63 -10.91 5.92
CA LYS A 409 27.95 -11.37 5.45
C LYS A 409 28.23 -10.91 4.01
N TYR A 410 27.23 -10.97 3.14
CA TYR A 410 27.36 -10.46 1.77
C TYR A 410 27.63 -8.96 1.74
N LEU A 411 26.86 -8.15 2.46
CA LEU A 411 27.04 -6.70 2.51
C LEU A 411 28.36 -6.30 3.19
N ASP A 412 28.76 -6.99 4.25
CA ASP A 412 30.06 -6.80 4.92
C ASP A 412 31.22 -7.09 3.95
N SER A 413 31.10 -8.10 3.07
CA SER A 413 32.11 -8.39 2.02
C SER A 413 32.25 -7.27 0.99
N LEU A 414 31.19 -6.45 0.86
CA LEU A 414 31.20 -5.24 0.06
C LEU A 414 31.62 -4.02 0.88
N GLY A 415 31.80 -4.10 2.20
CA GLY A 415 32.02 -2.94 3.06
C GLY A 415 30.77 -2.05 3.20
N VAL A 416 29.59 -2.62 3.04
CA VAL A 416 28.28 -1.95 3.18
C VAL A 416 27.62 -2.44 4.46
N GLN A 417 27.12 -1.52 5.29
CA GLN A 417 26.45 -1.89 6.53
C GLN A 417 25.00 -2.32 6.30
N LEU A 418 24.54 -3.27 7.11
CA LEU A 418 23.13 -3.67 7.19
C LEU A 418 22.53 -3.16 8.50
N LEU A 419 21.43 -2.42 8.40
CA LEU A 419 20.56 -2.07 9.53
C LEU A 419 19.18 -2.69 9.29
N VAL A 420 18.74 -3.58 10.17
CA VAL A 420 17.38 -4.15 10.11
C VAL A 420 16.43 -3.28 10.93
N VAL A 421 15.26 -2.96 10.39
CA VAL A 421 14.25 -2.12 11.04
C VAL A 421 12.90 -2.86 11.02
N PRO A 422 12.63 -3.71 12.02
CA PRO A 422 11.31 -4.31 12.24
C PRO A 422 10.28 -3.20 12.52
N ILE A 423 9.24 -3.11 11.70
CA ILE A 423 8.10 -2.23 11.97
C ILE A 423 7.05 -3.02 12.76
N PRO A 424 6.77 -2.68 14.04
CA PRO A 424 5.71 -3.31 14.81
C PRO A 424 4.37 -3.26 14.07
N VAL A 425 3.54 -4.28 14.28
CA VAL A 425 2.20 -4.30 13.70
C VAL A 425 1.26 -3.38 14.49
N LYS A 426 0.24 -2.83 13.84
CA LYS A 426 -0.79 -1.99 14.49
C LYS A 426 -1.40 -2.69 15.72
N GLU A 427 -1.63 -3.98 15.60
CA GLU A 427 -2.18 -4.88 16.61
C GLU A 427 -1.29 -4.97 17.86
N GLU A 428 0.02 -4.82 17.70
CA GLU A 428 1.00 -4.81 18.80
C GLU A 428 0.98 -3.46 19.52
N ILE A 429 0.82 -2.37 18.76
CA ILE A 429 0.77 -1.01 19.30
C ILE A 429 -0.56 -0.74 20.00
N TYR A 430 -1.68 -1.25 19.50
CA TYR A 430 -3.03 -1.01 20.05
C TYR A 430 -3.68 -2.26 20.66
N GLY A 431 -2.93 -3.04 21.44
CA GLY A 431 -3.42 -4.27 22.08
C GLY A 431 -4.70 -4.07 22.92
N GLU A 432 -4.86 -2.92 23.57
CA GLU A 432 -6.05 -2.51 24.34
C GLU A 432 -7.30 -2.27 23.49
N ARG A 433 -7.13 -1.87 22.23
CA ARG A 433 -8.24 -1.71 21.29
C ARG A 433 -8.55 -3.03 20.58
N LEU A 434 -7.57 -3.92 20.47
CA LEU A 434 -7.76 -5.23 19.89
C LEU A 434 -8.47 -6.19 20.85
N VAL A 435 -8.01 -6.27 22.11
CA VAL A 435 -8.57 -7.12 23.16
C VAL A 435 -8.96 -6.27 24.36
N GLU A 436 -10.26 -6.22 24.65
CA GLU A 436 -10.82 -5.44 25.75
C GLU A 436 -10.23 -5.84 27.11
N GLY A 437 -9.94 -4.84 27.95
CA GLY A 437 -9.37 -5.04 29.29
C GLY A 437 -7.84 -5.24 29.31
N THR A 438 -7.18 -5.15 28.16
CA THR A 438 -5.71 -5.12 28.08
C THR A 438 -5.21 -3.72 28.49
N ALA A 439 -4.14 -3.65 29.29
CA ALA A 439 -3.55 -2.37 29.65
C ALA A 439 -2.88 -1.72 28.42
N ALA A 440 -3.02 -0.41 28.27
CA ALA A 440 -2.58 0.32 27.07
C ALA A 440 -1.04 0.33 26.87
N ASP A 441 -0.29 0.09 27.94
CA ASP A 441 1.17 -0.01 28.01
C ASP A 441 1.68 -1.46 28.07
N LEU A 442 0.77 -2.45 28.07
CA LEU A 442 1.17 -3.86 28.05
C LEU A 442 1.87 -4.17 26.72
N CYS A 443 3.09 -4.69 26.81
CA CYS A 443 3.73 -5.30 25.65
C CYS A 443 3.08 -6.66 25.34
N VAL A 444 2.31 -6.72 24.27
CA VAL A 444 1.48 -7.90 23.93
C VAL A 444 2.19 -8.93 23.05
N ASN A 445 3.45 -8.69 22.65
CA ASN A 445 4.20 -9.56 21.74
C ASN A 445 5.58 -10.01 22.27
N PRO A 446 5.63 -10.83 23.33
CA PRO A 446 6.90 -11.33 23.86
C PRO A 446 7.77 -12.05 22.81
N ALA A 447 7.16 -12.85 21.93
CA ALA A 447 7.88 -13.60 20.90
C ALA A 447 8.57 -12.70 19.86
N GLY A 448 7.90 -11.64 19.41
CA GLY A 448 8.49 -10.65 18.50
C GLY A 448 9.65 -9.90 19.12
N ARG A 449 9.51 -9.49 20.39
CA ARG A 449 10.56 -8.81 21.15
C ARG A 449 11.77 -9.72 21.39
N GLU A 450 11.52 -10.98 21.73
CA GLU A 450 12.56 -12.00 21.86
C GLU A 450 13.31 -12.22 20.54
N PHE A 451 12.62 -12.21 19.41
CA PHE A 451 13.28 -12.32 18.11
C PHE A 451 14.17 -11.12 17.77
N THR A 452 13.74 -9.89 18.13
CA THR A 452 14.61 -8.70 18.05
C THR A 452 15.88 -8.87 18.89
N ARG A 453 15.76 -9.41 20.11
CA ARG A 453 16.90 -9.76 20.97
C ARG A 453 17.81 -10.81 20.32
N GLU A 454 17.24 -11.87 19.75
CA GLU A 454 17.99 -12.93 19.07
C GLU A 454 18.79 -12.39 17.86
N MET A 455 18.22 -11.49 17.06
CA MET A 455 18.93 -10.82 15.96
C MET A 455 20.13 -10.00 16.46
N LEU A 456 19.93 -9.17 17.49
CA LEU A 456 20.99 -8.35 18.10
C LEU A 456 22.11 -9.22 18.70
N ALA A 457 21.73 -10.29 19.40
CA ALA A 457 22.66 -11.24 20.00
C ALA A 457 23.47 -12.02 18.95
N ALA A 458 22.87 -12.32 17.80
CA ALA A 458 23.53 -12.96 16.66
C ALA A 458 24.47 -12.03 15.87
N GLY A 459 24.52 -10.73 16.22
CA GLY A 459 25.44 -9.77 15.61
C GLY A 459 24.84 -8.91 14.50
N LEU A 460 23.51 -8.90 14.34
CA LEU A 460 22.82 -7.95 13.47
C LEU A 460 22.65 -6.61 14.19
N ASP A 461 22.80 -5.52 13.44
CA ASP A 461 22.35 -4.20 13.88
C ASP A 461 20.84 -4.11 13.63
N VAL A 462 20.08 -3.85 14.70
CA VAL A 462 18.63 -3.70 14.64
C VAL A 462 18.24 -2.35 15.25
N LEU A 463 17.46 -1.57 14.53
CA LEU A 463 16.80 -0.39 15.09
C LEU A 463 15.43 -0.78 15.61
N ASP A 464 15.29 -0.78 16.93
CA ASP A 464 14.02 -1.04 17.61
C ASP A 464 13.17 0.23 17.68
N VAL A 465 12.15 0.32 16.82
CA VAL A 465 11.23 1.48 16.77
C VAL A 465 10.00 1.32 17.67
N TYR A 466 9.81 0.17 18.33
CA TYR A 466 8.64 -0.09 19.18
C TYR A 466 8.47 0.96 20.30
N PRO A 467 9.52 1.33 21.08
CA PRO A 467 9.36 2.34 22.13
C PRO A 467 8.91 3.70 21.59
N ALA A 468 9.41 4.11 20.43
CA ALA A 468 9.04 5.38 19.80
C ALA A 468 7.58 5.39 19.34
N LEU A 469 7.09 4.26 18.80
CA LEU A 469 5.68 4.12 18.40
C LEU A 469 4.74 4.06 19.61
N MET A 470 5.12 3.39 20.69
CA MET A 470 4.35 3.42 21.95
C MET A 470 4.29 4.82 22.55
N ALA A 471 5.38 5.59 22.48
CA ALA A 471 5.40 6.99 22.90
C ALA A 471 4.52 7.87 22.01
N ALA A 472 4.57 7.69 20.69
CA ALA A 472 3.71 8.41 19.75
C ALA A 472 2.22 8.12 20.00
N LYS A 473 1.86 6.85 20.23
CA LYS A 473 0.50 6.43 20.58
C LYS A 473 -0.07 7.16 21.80
N ALA A 474 0.77 7.52 22.77
CA ALA A 474 0.30 8.24 23.96
C ALA A 474 -0.30 9.63 23.65
N GLY A 475 0.00 10.19 22.46
CA GLY A 475 -0.59 11.43 21.96
C GLY A 475 -1.73 11.23 20.95
N ASP A 476 -2.18 10.00 20.72
CA ASP A 476 -3.26 9.71 19.78
C ASP A 476 -4.63 10.17 20.33
N GLU A 477 -5.40 10.82 19.48
CA GLU A 477 -6.76 11.28 19.77
C GLU A 477 -7.62 11.16 18.52
N PRO A 478 -8.82 10.53 18.56
CA PRO A 478 -9.66 10.39 17.38
C PRO A 478 -9.91 11.74 16.66
N PRO A 479 -9.79 11.81 15.33
CA PRO A 479 -9.50 10.74 14.38
C PRO A 479 -7.99 10.53 14.08
N HIS A 480 -7.10 11.18 14.80
CA HIS A 480 -5.65 11.17 14.58
C HIS A 480 -4.97 10.08 15.43
N PHE A 481 -4.37 9.12 14.74
CA PHE A 481 -3.70 7.98 15.35
C PHE A 481 -2.31 7.81 14.77
N SER A 482 -1.44 7.10 15.48
CA SER A 482 -0.11 6.72 14.99
C SER A 482 -0.16 5.65 13.89
N TYR A 483 -1.26 4.89 13.80
CA TYR A 483 -1.61 4.05 12.64
C TYR A 483 -2.96 4.44 12.05
N GLN A 484 -3.09 4.20 10.75
CA GLN A 484 -4.35 4.41 10.06
C GLN A 484 -5.43 3.44 10.54
N ARG A 485 -6.68 3.92 10.66
CA ARG A 485 -7.77 3.12 11.26
C ARG A 485 -8.16 1.92 10.40
N TYR A 486 -8.25 2.13 9.08
CA TYR A 486 -8.74 1.13 8.12
C TYR A 486 -7.61 0.52 7.28
N ASP A 487 -6.37 0.74 7.67
CA ASP A 487 -5.18 0.32 6.93
C ASP A 487 -4.15 -0.34 7.87
N THR A 488 -3.25 -1.16 7.34
CA THR A 488 -2.16 -1.78 8.11
C THR A 488 -1.00 -0.84 8.42
N HIS A 489 -0.86 0.27 7.69
CA HIS A 489 0.29 1.17 7.75
C HIS A 489 0.15 2.23 8.86
N TRP A 490 1.30 2.78 9.25
CA TRP A 490 1.35 3.95 10.11
C TRP A 490 0.61 5.15 9.48
N ALA A 491 0.23 6.11 10.31
CA ALA A 491 -0.04 7.47 9.86
C ALA A 491 1.16 8.36 10.19
N LEU A 492 1.06 9.65 9.87
CA LEU A 492 2.18 10.59 9.99
C LEU A 492 2.84 10.63 11.38
N PRO A 493 2.11 10.66 12.52
CA PRO A 493 2.75 10.71 13.84
C PRO A 493 3.66 9.50 14.11
N GLY A 494 3.17 8.28 13.84
CA GLY A 494 3.94 7.05 14.01
C GLY A 494 5.14 6.99 13.06
N MET A 495 4.96 7.39 11.80
CA MET A 495 6.06 7.47 10.84
C MET A 495 7.14 8.45 11.29
N LEU A 496 6.79 9.67 11.71
CA LEU A 496 7.77 10.66 12.17
C LEU A 496 8.52 10.17 13.42
N ALA A 497 7.84 9.55 14.37
CA ALA A 497 8.48 9.01 15.57
C ALA A 497 9.52 7.92 15.24
N ALA A 498 9.20 7.01 14.30
CA ALA A 498 10.16 6.00 13.84
C ALA A 498 11.33 6.62 13.04
N LEU A 499 11.04 7.62 12.21
CA LEU A 499 12.02 8.29 11.35
C LEU A 499 13.01 9.16 12.12
N GLU A 500 12.58 9.75 13.24
CA GLU A 500 13.48 10.45 14.16
C GLU A 500 14.55 9.51 14.73
N GLN A 501 14.15 8.31 15.17
CA GLN A 501 15.10 7.29 15.65
C GLN A 501 16.04 6.82 14.54
N LEU A 502 15.50 6.63 13.33
CA LEU A 502 16.31 6.21 12.18
C LEU A 502 17.32 7.27 11.77
N ALA A 503 16.91 8.54 11.69
CA ALA A 503 17.81 9.66 11.39
C ALA A 503 18.90 9.77 12.45
N SER A 504 18.55 9.70 13.74
CA SER A 504 19.51 9.69 14.85
C SER A 504 20.54 8.57 14.67
N ARG A 505 20.09 7.33 14.42
CA ARG A 505 20.98 6.19 14.17
C ARG A 505 21.91 6.40 12.98
N VAL A 506 21.40 6.96 11.88
CA VAL A 506 22.19 7.22 10.67
C VAL A 506 23.29 8.24 10.96
N THR A 507 22.99 9.31 11.68
CA THR A 507 23.97 10.36 12.02
C THR A 507 25.07 9.90 12.99
N GLN A 508 24.86 8.78 13.69
CA GLN A 508 25.83 8.18 14.63
C GLN A 508 26.85 7.27 13.95
N TYR A 509 26.66 6.88 12.68
CA TYR A 509 27.66 6.09 11.98
C TYR A 509 28.97 6.87 11.81
N SER A 510 30.10 6.20 12.01
CA SER A 510 31.43 6.81 11.91
C SER A 510 31.71 7.50 10.56
N TRP A 511 31.13 6.99 9.47
CA TRP A 511 31.29 7.55 8.12
C TRP A 511 30.39 8.77 7.85
N TYR A 512 29.46 9.13 8.73
CA TYR A 512 28.50 10.21 8.48
C TYR A 512 29.19 11.58 8.31
N SER A 513 30.18 11.91 9.14
CA SER A 513 30.91 13.19 9.03
C SER A 513 31.68 13.35 7.72
N GLU A 514 32.06 12.24 7.08
CA GLU A 514 32.83 12.20 5.84
C GLU A 514 31.94 12.01 4.59
N SER A 515 30.63 11.92 4.79
CA SER A 515 29.66 11.62 3.72
C SER A 515 29.30 12.83 2.86
N GLY A 516 29.63 14.04 3.30
CA GLY A 516 29.24 15.29 2.64
C GLY A 516 27.76 15.64 2.83
N ALA A 517 27.11 15.10 3.87
CA ALA A 517 25.72 15.41 4.24
C ALA A 517 25.42 16.92 4.19
N GLN A 518 24.29 17.30 3.59
CA GLN A 518 23.83 18.68 3.49
C GLN A 518 22.41 18.87 4.08
N PRO A 519 22.24 18.79 5.42
CA PRO A 519 20.94 19.05 6.04
C PRO A 519 20.42 20.44 5.68
N GLY A 520 19.10 20.56 5.49
CA GLY A 520 18.45 21.83 5.14
C GLY A 520 18.47 22.19 3.64
N THR A 521 18.98 21.33 2.76
CA THR A 521 18.91 21.53 1.30
C THR A 521 17.60 21.08 0.66
N LEU A 522 16.79 20.33 1.40
CA LEU A 522 15.47 19.87 1.01
C LEU A 522 14.40 20.64 1.77
N ASN A 523 13.25 20.86 1.14
CA ASN A 523 12.11 21.53 1.75
C ASN A 523 11.03 20.51 2.10
N MET A 524 10.45 20.62 3.29
CA MET A 524 9.31 19.82 3.73
C MET A 524 8.05 20.67 3.71
N GLN A 525 6.97 20.14 3.16
CA GLN A 525 5.65 20.77 3.12
C GLN A 525 4.60 19.80 3.65
N GLU A 526 3.71 20.27 4.50
CA GLU A 526 2.53 19.49 4.90
C GLU A 526 1.51 19.49 3.75
N THR A 527 1.03 18.31 3.40
CA THR A 527 -0.04 18.10 2.42
C THR A 527 -1.07 17.12 2.98
N LYS A 528 -2.12 16.84 2.20
CA LYS A 528 -3.16 15.88 2.57
C LYS A 528 -3.37 14.87 1.46
N THR A 529 -3.70 13.64 1.86
CA THR A 529 -4.06 12.56 0.94
C THR A 529 -5.33 11.87 1.39
N LEU A 530 -6.18 11.46 0.45
CA LEU A 530 -7.35 10.65 0.74
C LEU A 530 -6.98 9.17 0.59
N ARG A 531 -7.26 8.35 1.60
CA ARG A 531 -6.86 6.93 1.62
C ARG A 531 -7.96 6.05 2.20
N GLU A 532 -8.40 5.08 1.40
CA GLU A 532 -9.46 4.11 1.76
C GLU A 532 -9.02 3.16 2.88
N GLY A 533 -7.77 2.72 2.79
CA GLY A 533 -7.18 1.74 3.68
C GLY A 533 -7.24 0.32 3.12
N ASP A 534 -6.10 -0.38 3.19
CA ASP A 534 -5.96 -1.72 2.62
C ASP A 534 -6.89 -2.79 3.25
N LEU A 535 -7.37 -2.59 4.48
CA LEU A 535 -8.22 -3.57 5.17
C LEU A 535 -9.68 -3.53 4.74
N VAL A 536 -10.14 -2.44 4.11
CA VAL A 536 -11.52 -2.32 3.64
C VAL A 536 -11.83 -3.42 2.60
N ALA A 537 -10.88 -3.71 1.71
CA ALA A 537 -11.02 -4.77 0.71
C ALA A 537 -11.23 -6.17 1.31
N HIS A 538 -10.82 -6.38 2.57
CA HIS A 538 -10.91 -7.63 3.30
C HIS A 538 -12.16 -7.75 4.19
N MET A 539 -13.00 -6.72 4.24
CA MET A 539 -14.29 -6.74 4.96
C MET A 539 -15.37 -7.45 4.15
N PRO A 540 -16.42 -7.99 4.79
CA PRO A 540 -17.61 -8.46 4.07
C PRO A 540 -18.17 -7.36 3.16
N ASP A 541 -18.62 -7.70 1.95
CA ASP A 541 -19.06 -6.71 0.94
C ASP A 541 -20.14 -5.76 1.46
N ALA A 542 -21.07 -6.28 2.27
CA ALA A 542 -22.14 -5.50 2.91
C ALA A 542 -21.63 -4.47 3.94
N GLU A 543 -20.39 -4.57 4.38
CA GLU A 543 -19.80 -3.69 5.39
C GLU A 543 -18.80 -2.67 4.84
N LYS A 544 -18.26 -2.89 3.63
CA LYS A 544 -17.20 -2.04 3.06
C LYS A 544 -17.57 -0.54 3.08
N SER A 545 -18.81 -0.22 2.73
CA SER A 545 -19.32 1.16 2.70
C SER A 545 -19.39 1.85 4.07
N LYS A 546 -19.26 1.11 5.19
CA LYS A 546 -19.20 1.69 6.54
C LYS A 546 -17.84 2.32 6.85
N TYR A 547 -16.81 2.04 6.04
CA TYR A 547 -15.43 2.46 6.27
C TYR A 547 -14.97 3.37 5.12
N PRO A 548 -15.44 4.62 5.06
CA PRO A 548 -15.05 5.56 4.01
C PRO A 548 -13.57 5.95 4.16
N ALA A 549 -12.98 6.43 3.08
CA ALA A 549 -11.60 6.87 3.07
C ALA A 549 -11.30 8.00 4.07
N ASP A 550 -10.16 7.90 4.74
CA ASP A 550 -9.63 8.91 5.66
C ASP A 550 -8.81 9.96 4.90
N THR A 551 -8.96 11.23 5.30
CA THR A 551 -8.04 12.30 4.88
C THR A 551 -6.88 12.38 5.85
N LEU A 552 -5.68 12.04 5.39
CA LEU A 552 -4.47 11.95 6.20
C LEU A 552 -3.56 13.15 5.93
N SER A 553 -3.06 13.78 7.00
CA SER A 553 -1.90 14.66 6.90
C SER A 553 -0.66 13.84 6.57
N VAL A 554 0.15 14.36 5.68
CA VAL A 554 1.36 13.73 5.16
C VAL A 554 2.39 14.82 4.88
N MET A 555 3.68 14.50 5.02
CA MET A 555 4.74 15.43 4.67
C MET A 555 5.24 15.10 3.26
N LYS A 556 5.51 16.12 2.45
CA LYS A 556 6.10 15.96 1.12
C LYS A 556 7.40 16.73 1.03
N ILE A 557 8.43 16.07 0.50
CA ILE A 557 9.78 16.60 0.41
C ILE A 557 10.07 17.06 -1.02
N PHE A 558 10.72 18.22 -1.13
CA PHE A 558 11.05 18.86 -2.38
C PHE A 558 12.53 19.20 -2.45
N LYS A 559 13.08 19.11 -3.67
CA LYS A 559 14.39 19.68 -4.04
C LYS A 559 14.15 20.81 -5.02
N GLY A 560 14.27 22.05 -4.55
CA GLY A 560 13.75 23.20 -5.30
C GLY A 560 12.24 23.10 -5.45
N THR A 561 11.75 23.08 -6.69
CA THR A 561 10.31 22.97 -7.03
C THR A 561 9.85 21.54 -7.33
N GLU A 562 10.78 20.59 -7.45
CA GLU A 562 10.46 19.21 -7.81
C GLU A 562 10.35 18.33 -6.55
N ALA A 563 9.46 17.33 -6.60
CA ALA A 563 9.38 16.33 -5.55
C ALA A 563 10.71 15.57 -5.45
N TYR A 564 11.21 15.38 -4.24
CA TYR A 564 12.49 14.73 -4.02
C TYR A 564 12.46 13.26 -4.44
N LYS A 565 13.53 12.79 -5.07
CA LYS A 565 13.75 11.38 -5.38
C LYS A 565 15.24 11.06 -5.31
N GLY A 566 15.61 10.10 -4.48
CA GLY A 566 17.00 9.64 -4.41
C GLY A 566 17.42 8.85 -5.64
N GLY A 567 18.61 9.16 -6.14
CA GLY A 567 19.20 8.50 -7.31
C GLY A 567 20.13 7.33 -6.94
N LYS A 568 20.64 6.64 -7.96
CA LYS A 568 21.59 5.52 -7.83
C LYS A 568 22.89 5.84 -7.08
N ASN A 569 23.26 7.12 -6.95
CA ASN A 569 24.47 7.56 -6.24
C ASN A 569 24.21 7.87 -4.75
N ALA A 570 22.97 7.67 -4.28
CA ALA A 570 22.64 7.76 -2.86
C ALA A 570 23.56 6.85 -2.03
N PRO A 571 24.14 7.34 -0.91
CA PRO A 571 24.94 6.51 0.00
C PRO A 571 24.10 5.53 0.81
N ILE A 572 22.78 5.72 0.85
CA ILE A 572 21.83 4.87 1.58
C ILE A 572 20.89 4.20 0.58
N LEU A 573 20.74 2.89 0.71
CA LEU A 573 19.64 2.13 0.10
C LEU A 573 18.64 1.78 1.20
N LEU A 574 17.43 2.32 1.12
CA LEU A 574 16.30 1.87 1.92
C LEU A 574 15.54 0.82 1.11
N MET A 575 15.53 -0.42 1.58
CA MET A 575 14.78 -1.50 0.96
C MET A 575 13.74 -2.09 1.91
N GLY A 576 12.60 -2.50 1.38
CA GLY A 576 11.51 -2.96 2.22
C GLY A 576 10.23 -3.34 1.51
N ASP A 577 9.20 -3.49 2.33
CA ASP A 577 7.83 -3.74 1.89
C ASP A 577 7.06 -2.43 1.62
N SER A 578 5.73 -2.51 1.63
CA SER A 578 4.85 -1.36 1.42
C SER A 578 5.05 -0.20 2.41
N PHE A 579 5.63 -0.41 3.62
CA PHE A 579 5.96 0.68 4.55
C PHE A 579 7.01 1.65 3.97
N THR A 580 7.87 1.19 3.07
CA THR A 580 8.82 2.08 2.37
C THR A 580 8.21 2.73 1.13
N GLY A 581 7.05 2.25 0.66
CA GLY A 581 6.50 2.59 -0.65
C GLY A 581 5.24 3.46 -0.63
N VAL A 582 4.35 3.30 0.36
CA VAL A 582 3.01 3.91 0.36
C VAL A 582 3.07 5.42 0.17
N PHE A 583 3.72 6.16 1.07
CA PHE A 583 3.85 7.62 0.93
C PHE A 583 5.07 8.05 0.09
N GLU A 584 5.98 7.12 -0.23
CA GLU A 584 7.16 7.42 -1.03
C GLU A 584 6.84 7.48 -2.52
N SER A 585 6.12 6.48 -3.03
CA SER A 585 5.98 6.21 -4.47
C SER A 585 4.54 6.23 -4.97
N VAL A 586 3.54 6.05 -4.10
CA VAL A 586 2.13 5.91 -4.49
C VAL A 586 1.37 7.16 -4.08
N ASP A 587 1.20 7.36 -2.78
CA ASP A 587 0.53 8.51 -2.21
C ASP A 587 1.49 9.69 -2.12
N GLN A 588 1.07 10.87 -2.56
CA GLN A 588 1.83 12.14 -2.61
C GLN A 588 3.11 12.16 -3.45
N LYS A 589 3.86 11.06 -3.53
CA LYS A 589 5.16 10.89 -4.20
C LYS A 589 6.22 11.80 -3.56
N SER A 590 7.12 11.23 -2.75
CA SER A 590 8.11 11.90 -1.89
C SER A 590 7.64 12.27 -0.47
N GLY A 591 6.86 11.42 0.18
CA GLY A 591 6.44 11.60 1.57
C GLY A 591 6.67 10.41 2.49
N GLY A 592 7.45 9.42 2.03
CA GLY A 592 7.72 8.19 2.76
C GLY A 592 9.05 8.24 3.54
N PRO A 593 9.45 7.10 4.12
CA PRO A 593 10.65 7.02 4.95
C PRO A 593 11.93 7.42 4.23
N GLY A 594 12.04 7.17 2.92
CA GLY A 594 13.25 7.53 2.17
C GLY A 594 13.42 9.04 2.04
N ALA A 595 12.36 9.71 1.60
CA ALA A 595 12.32 11.17 1.47
C ALA A 595 12.51 11.87 2.83
N LEU A 596 11.84 11.40 3.88
CA LEU A 596 11.95 11.96 5.23
C LEU A 596 13.34 11.76 5.83
N LEU A 597 13.95 10.59 5.63
CA LEU A 597 15.31 10.34 6.08
C LEU A 597 16.31 11.24 5.34
N ALA A 598 16.11 11.45 4.03
CA ALA A 598 16.95 12.36 3.25
C ALA A 598 16.83 13.80 3.73
N TYR A 599 15.61 14.26 4.03
CA TYR A 599 15.37 15.57 4.63
C TYR A 599 16.09 15.73 5.98
N ALA A 600 15.95 14.76 6.88
CA ALA A 600 16.50 14.83 8.23
C ALA A 600 18.04 14.73 8.28
N THR A 601 18.63 13.90 7.42
CA THR A 601 20.08 13.61 7.44
C THR A 601 20.87 14.42 6.42
N GLY A 602 20.21 15.04 5.43
CA GLY A 602 20.90 15.68 4.31
C GLY A 602 21.66 14.71 3.40
N LEU A 603 21.39 13.41 3.49
CA LEU A 603 21.95 12.37 2.62
C LEU A 603 20.92 11.87 1.64
N ASP A 604 21.34 11.61 0.40
CA ASP A 604 20.44 10.99 -0.56
C ASP A 604 20.09 9.55 -0.16
N VAL A 605 18.83 9.17 -0.36
CA VAL A 605 18.31 7.84 -0.04
C VAL A 605 17.63 7.24 -1.27
N GLN A 606 18.20 6.17 -1.82
CA GLN A 606 17.56 5.38 -2.87
C GLN A 606 16.57 4.42 -2.22
N VAL A 607 15.33 4.37 -2.72
CA VAL A 607 14.29 3.49 -2.18
C VAL A 607 14.02 2.33 -3.14
N LEU A 608 13.95 1.12 -2.58
CA LEU A 608 13.60 -0.11 -3.28
C LEU A 608 12.44 -0.82 -2.55
N THR A 609 11.25 -0.76 -3.10
CA THR A 609 10.06 -1.42 -2.54
C THR A 609 9.75 -2.74 -3.24
N SER A 610 9.38 -3.74 -2.46
CA SER A 610 8.74 -4.99 -2.89
C SER A 610 7.35 -5.06 -2.26
N TRP A 611 6.30 -4.91 -3.06
CA TRP A 611 4.93 -4.87 -2.52
C TRP A 611 4.55 -6.27 -2.03
N GLY A 612 4.32 -6.43 -0.73
CA GLY A 612 3.92 -7.71 -0.15
C GLY A 612 4.96 -8.78 -0.01
N GLY A 613 6.18 -8.46 -0.39
CA GLY A 613 7.30 -9.34 -0.20
C GLY A 613 8.37 -8.64 0.58
N GLY A 614 8.14 -8.44 1.89
CA GLY A 614 9.18 -8.06 2.84
C GLY A 614 10.42 -8.93 2.59
N PRO A 615 10.34 -10.27 2.75
CA PRO A 615 11.44 -11.19 2.46
C PRO A 615 11.91 -11.15 1.01
N GLY A 616 11.05 -10.84 0.03
CA GLY A 616 11.40 -10.88 -1.39
C GLY A 616 12.23 -9.70 -1.91
N VAL A 617 12.34 -8.60 -1.15
CA VAL A 617 12.99 -7.37 -1.64
C VAL A 617 14.49 -7.55 -1.90
N TYR A 618 15.16 -8.46 -1.19
CA TYR A 618 16.59 -8.68 -1.40
C TYR A 618 16.89 -9.24 -2.81
N HIS A 619 16.01 -10.05 -3.41
CA HIS A 619 16.16 -10.52 -4.80
C HIS A 619 16.23 -9.36 -5.79
N ARG A 620 15.53 -8.26 -5.51
CA ARG A 620 15.61 -7.03 -6.29
C ARG A 620 16.95 -6.32 -6.06
N MET A 621 17.41 -6.24 -4.81
CA MET A 621 18.72 -5.67 -4.47
C MET A 621 19.87 -6.42 -5.17
N MET A 622 19.79 -7.75 -5.28
CA MET A 622 20.82 -8.55 -5.97
C MET A 622 20.97 -8.22 -7.46
N LYS A 623 19.96 -7.59 -8.07
CA LYS A 623 20.01 -7.07 -9.45
C LYS A 623 20.67 -5.68 -9.53
N MET A 624 20.88 -4.99 -8.41
CA MET A 624 21.44 -3.62 -8.33
C MET A 624 22.98 -3.59 -8.17
N LYS A 625 23.71 -4.57 -8.71
CA LYS A 625 25.16 -4.76 -8.47
C LYS A 625 25.99 -3.49 -8.68
N LYS A 626 25.65 -2.67 -9.67
CA LYS A 626 26.36 -1.42 -9.97
C LYS A 626 26.04 -0.32 -8.96
N ASP A 627 24.76 -0.10 -8.66
CA ASP A 627 24.32 0.90 -7.68
C ASP A 627 24.88 0.62 -6.29
N MET A 628 25.15 -0.64 -5.96
CA MET A 628 25.81 -1.02 -4.72
C MET A 628 27.20 -0.38 -4.56
N GLN A 629 27.84 0.11 -5.63
CA GLN A 629 29.15 0.77 -5.60
C GLN A 629 29.16 2.11 -4.83
N SER A 630 28.04 2.82 -4.78
CA SER A 630 27.89 4.10 -4.05
C SER A 630 27.37 3.93 -2.62
N LYS A 631 26.93 2.72 -2.24
CA LYS A 631 26.27 2.47 -0.95
C LYS A 631 27.26 2.35 0.19
N ARG A 632 26.89 2.92 1.33
CA ARG A 632 27.51 2.76 2.66
C ARG A 632 26.61 2.00 3.62
N LEU A 633 25.29 2.14 3.45
CA LEU A 633 24.27 1.56 4.31
C LEU A 633 23.11 1.00 3.49
N VAL A 634 22.69 -0.22 3.83
CA VAL A 634 21.42 -0.80 3.46
C VAL A 634 20.54 -0.83 4.70
N ILE A 635 19.40 -0.16 4.64
CA ILE A 635 18.35 -0.22 5.66
C ILE A 635 17.30 -1.20 5.15
N TYR A 636 17.08 -2.29 5.89
CA TYR A 636 16.05 -3.29 5.58
C TYR A 636 14.86 -3.08 6.50
N MET A 637 13.84 -2.38 6.00
CA MET A 637 12.66 -1.95 6.73
C MET A 637 11.42 -2.72 6.27
N MET A 638 10.78 -3.46 7.17
CA MET A 638 9.55 -4.20 6.85
C MET A 638 8.69 -4.42 8.09
N THR A 639 7.41 -4.68 7.87
CA THR A 639 6.48 -5.15 8.90
C THR A 639 6.97 -6.42 9.61
N ALA A 640 6.97 -6.40 10.95
CA ALA A 640 7.48 -7.48 11.78
C ALA A 640 6.70 -8.80 11.62
N ARG A 641 5.44 -8.74 11.16
CA ARG A 641 4.63 -9.95 10.86
C ARG A 641 5.30 -10.90 9.86
N ASP A 642 6.11 -10.39 8.94
CA ASP A 642 6.72 -11.20 7.89
C ASP A 642 7.93 -12.00 8.40
N PHE A 643 8.29 -11.85 9.68
CA PHE A 643 9.20 -12.78 10.36
C PHE A 643 8.52 -14.08 10.79
N TRP A 644 7.19 -14.15 10.81
CA TRP A 644 6.44 -15.33 11.26
C TRP A 644 5.41 -15.79 10.22
N GLN A 645 5.54 -17.04 9.77
CA GLN A 645 4.65 -17.67 8.78
C GLN A 645 4.37 -16.74 7.60
N SER A 646 5.44 -16.12 7.09
CA SER A 646 5.36 -15.32 5.88
C SER A 646 4.86 -16.20 4.73
N PRO A 647 3.93 -15.72 3.89
CA PRO A 647 3.51 -16.42 2.68
C PRO A 647 4.64 -16.49 1.63
N MET A 648 5.72 -15.75 1.85
CA MET A 648 6.95 -15.82 1.08
C MET A 648 8.06 -16.49 1.87
N GLU A 649 8.78 -17.36 1.19
CA GLU A 649 9.97 -18.00 1.73
C GLU A 649 11.10 -16.97 1.89
N TRP A 650 11.92 -17.20 2.91
CA TRP A 650 13.22 -16.56 3.09
C TRP A 650 14.26 -17.40 2.33
N ASP A 651 14.32 -17.22 1.00
CA ASP A 651 15.26 -17.99 0.17
C ASP A 651 16.72 -17.64 0.52
N GLY A 652 17.64 -18.52 0.10
CA GLY A 652 19.08 -18.28 0.21
C GLY A 652 19.60 -17.23 -0.77
N LEU A 653 20.84 -16.78 -0.53
CA LEU A 653 21.64 -15.99 -1.48
C LEU A 653 22.32 -16.83 -2.56
#